data_AF-A0A956K7Z9-F1
#
_entry.id   AF-A0A956K7Z9-F1
#
_cell.length_a   1.000
_cell.length_b   1.000
_cell.length_c   1.000
_cell.angle_alpha   90.00
_cell.angle_beta   90.00
_cell.angle_gamma   90.00
#
_symmetry.space_group_name_H-M   'P 1'
#
loop_
_entity.id
_entity.type
_entity.pdbx_description
1 polymer ?
#
loop_
_entity_poly.entity_id
_entity_poly.type
_entity_poly.pdbx_seq_one_letter_code
_entity_poly.pdbx_strand_id
1 'polypeptide(L)'
;MAAAQIRPGMRVLEPSAGSGSIAAVIREQHPDATLHLLEVNATLREILKDDGFDVAGRDFTAYSSDAPYDRIIMNPPFENRQDVEHISRALGMLAPGGRLVAIAAAGLESRSDAKTAALRERLAELGGTIETLPAGSFKDAGTNVNTVIVVVSKPGAAKVKPKLAVVREPAPAPAPAVAAVEKQPDPKPAPVRRPEPAARRPEPVPEKSGDETNSDDLRRSWDERVSLELRRDLPQEWTQIPNQTCWNRGDGEILATLCVSILDKPAGDCQPSQAGVRNPKARGLMLCEPGEDPLYFPRGADGAVMARHEVDNLVMRKRVKRAKSPEHAPTMPLDPLNPDAVARYVDTLVPTRWVYAPDKPYELQQVRLLPPAVVTRDGNSTSLLAWEGPIPGDATVIPQISAKGPSLPLPEFERKLRARELVVYAGLVSPITAGKVLGLVPTDERATMAKRGITMDNVQGGRFGNHQVYWLTDYDGGKTYGPVTAWGKPVTKPAILNHFAALHADGKLPMVEPPEGWVAADTIMIAALVDDRRLWFAWNQTTHETSRRVEGGDWEEPRVHDGALNWDPSAESFNDLASLLLFSVERQSYERHAKYRVTGPWLGVLYPSDLDKPAEFDPPTGGELDVDRLESERDFLLQLSLEHPDADNVKTIKKAIGRRVKWAKQWGKPKRGAEALRAAEKEIEAADWTLRAAEQAARKADWALRSAAPSMREAKERAARKAWQTTEQAAERLLLARQQLEELRSGEATSRRKTARPVAPKPENPERSPAAHVPEPAPPAEQEEPIMSKTSTRKSKKTADASKASKKKAAKAKADKPKAAAKAKTAAKAKADKPKKPRASKPDKPKAAKAKADKPKKPRASKPKPDKPRASKPKAESPPISATATTEPGTDVDKLTRAWRSRLRRNDHVRFRSNSRIAAGLGIDANRKFRVLRVVTHEGQSYAVLDLGLTRPEQAPAIPVGHLAVVER
;
A
#
# COMPACT_ATOMS: atom_id res chain seq x y z
N MET A 1 38.74 14.78 2.31
CA MET A 1 40.04 14.77 1.61
C MET A 1 41.21 15.17 2.49
N ALA A 2 41.39 16.45 2.84
CA ALA A 2 42.57 16.94 3.58
C ALA A 2 43.01 16.07 4.79
N ALA A 3 42.07 15.69 5.66
CA ALA A 3 42.33 14.84 6.82
C ALA A 3 42.94 13.44 6.50
N ALA A 4 42.82 12.95 5.27
CA ALA A 4 43.34 11.65 4.84
C ALA A 4 44.81 11.68 4.40
N GLN A 5 45.37 12.82 3.98
CA GLN A 5 46.79 12.96 3.62
C GLN A 5 47.28 11.88 2.63
N ILE A 6 46.59 11.67 1.51
CA ILE A 6 47.05 10.79 0.42
C ILE A 6 48.31 11.38 -0.22
N ARG A 7 49.20 10.53 -0.71
CA ARG A 7 50.40 10.88 -1.48
C ARG A 7 50.47 9.98 -2.74
N PRO A 8 51.19 10.39 -3.80
CA PRO A 8 51.45 9.53 -4.95
C PRO A 8 51.99 8.14 -4.56
N GLY A 9 51.56 7.11 -5.28
CA GLY A 9 51.94 5.71 -5.05
C GLY A 9 51.26 5.00 -3.87
N MET A 10 50.44 5.69 -3.07
CA MET A 10 49.74 5.06 -1.93
C MET A 10 48.58 4.14 -2.39
N ARG A 11 48.40 3.02 -1.69
CA ARG A 11 47.22 2.16 -1.83
C ARG A 11 46.07 2.72 -1.00
N VAL A 12 44.97 3.07 -1.66
CA VAL A 12 43.79 3.69 -1.06
C VAL A 12 42.59 2.77 -1.20
N LEU A 13 41.87 2.52 -0.11
CA LEU A 13 40.66 1.71 -0.09
C LEU A 13 39.41 2.57 0.16
N GLU A 14 38.40 2.42 -0.68
CA GLU A 14 37.02 2.80 -0.35
C GLU A 14 36.17 1.52 -0.18
N PRO A 15 35.91 1.07 1.06
CA PRO A 15 35.32 -0.23 1.36
C PRO A 15 33.78 -0.28 1.21
N SER A 16 33.15 0.84 0.86
CA SER A 16 31.68 0.97 0.72
C SER A 16 31.41 2.13 -0.24
N ALA A 17 31.84 1.97 -1.50
CA ALA A 17 32.03 3.07 -2.45
C ALA A 17 30.74 3.66 -3.01
N GLY A 18 29.61 2.96 -2.93
CA GLY A 18 28.33 3.43 -3.46
C GLY A 18 28.45 3.82 -4.94
N SER A 19 28.07 5.06 -5.27
CA SER A 19 28.22 5.64 -6.61
C SER A 19 29.59 6.29 -6.88
N GLY A 20 30.62 6.01 -6.07
CA GLY A 20 31.99 6.50 -6.28
C GLY A 20 32.21 7.97 -5.93
N SER A 21 31.42 8.52 -5.00
CA SER A 21 31.47 9.95 -4.69
C SER A 21 32.77 10.38 -4.01
N ILE A 22 33.40 9.53 -3.19
CA ILE A 22 34.73 9.79 -2.63
C ILE A 22 35.80 9.35 -3.64
N ALA A 23 35.64 8.18 -4.27
CA ALA A 23 36.48 7.65 -5.34
C ALA A 23 36.79 8.66 -6.45
N ALA A 24 35.78 9.42 -6.91
CA ALA A 24 35.95 10.44 -7.94
C ALA A 24 36.90 11.55 -7.50
N VAL A 25 36.77 12.03 -6.26
CA VAL A 25 37.63 13.08 -5.70
C VAL A 25 39.04 12.54 -5.41
N ILE A 26 39.18 11.28 -5.00
CA ILE A 26 40.49 10.62 -4.88
C ILE A 26 41.18 10.56 -6.25
N ARG A 27 40.49 10.07 -7.29
CA ARG A 27 41.04 9.93 -8.65
C ARG A 27 41.37 11.29 -9.30
N GLU A 28 40.64 12.35 -8.95
CA GLU A 28 40.87 13.70 -9.45
C GLU A 28 42.02 14.42 -8.72
N GLN A 29 42.11 14.30 -7.39
CA GLN A 29 43.13 14.99 -6.58
C GLN A 29 44.44 14.20 -6.42
N HIS A 30 44.40 12.89 -6.61
CA HIS A 30 45.50 11.96 -6.42
C HIS A 30 45.51 10.86 -7.51
N PRO A 31 45.68 11.20 -8.80
CA PRO A 31 45.64 10.24 -9.90
C PRO A 31 46.70 9.13 -9.79
N ASP A 32 47.83 9.42 -9.14
CA ASP A 32 48.94 8.47 -8.91
C ASP A 32 48.69 7.50 -7.74
N ALA A 33 47.49 7.50 -7.13
CA ALA A 33 47.15 6.63 -6.01
C ALA A 33 46.42 5.37 -6.48
N THR A 34 46.86 4.20 -6.01
CA THR A 34 46.26 2.90 -6.34
C THR A 34 44.95 2.73 -5.57
N LEU A 35 43.84 3.19 -6.18
CA LEU A 35 42.51 3.21 -5.60
C LEU A 35 41.76 1.90 -5.84
N HIS A 36 41.44 1.18 -4.76
CA HIS A 36 40.61 -0.03 -4.76
C HIS A 36 39.22 0.28 -4.20
N LEU A 37 38.17 -0.07 -4.95
CA LEU A 37 36.78 0.10 -4.53
C LEU A 37 36.10 -1.24 -4.19
N LEU A 38 35.27 -1.22 -3.15
CA LEU A 38 34.28 -2.27 -2.89
C LEU A 38 32.87 -1.68 -2.77
N GLU A 39 31.92 -2.37 -3.37
CA GLU A 39 30.50 -2.03 -3.27
C GLU A 39 29.67 -3.32 -3.35
N VAL A 40 28.70 -3.49 -2.44
CA VAL A 40 27.92 -4.74 -2.31
C VAL A 40 26.74 -4.80 -3.30
N ASN A 41 26.18 -3.64 -3.66
CA ASN A 41 25.12 -3.50 -4.65
C ASN A 41 25.66 -3.75 -6.07
N ALA A 42 25.01 -4.65 -6.81
CA ALA A 42 25.43 -5.00 -8.17
C ALA A 42 25.31 -3.83 -9.16
N THR A 43 24.22 -3.05 -9.10
CA THR A 43 23.99 -1.92 -9.99
C THR A 43 25.04 -0.82 -9.78
N LEU A 44 25.39 -0.55 -8.51
CA LEU A 44 26.39 0.46 -8.19
C LEU A 44 27.80 0.04 -8.64
N ARG A 45 28.18 -1.24 -8.51
CA ARG A 45 29.44 -1.75 -9.10
C ARG A 45 29.52 -1.59 -10.62
N GLU A 46 28.43 -1.84 -11.35
CA GLU A 46 28.46 -1.64 -12.80
C GLU A 46 28.51 -0.15 -13.18
N ILE A 47 27.96 0.76 -12.36
CA ILE A 47 28.16 2.21 -12.51
C ILE A 47 29.64 2.58 -12.28
N LEU A 48 30.27 2.08 -11.21
CA LEU A 48 31.71 2.32 -10.95
C LEU A 48 32.60 1.87 -12.13
N LYS A 49 32.28 0.74 -12.76
CA LYS A 49 32.97 0.27 -13.98
C LYS A 49 32.68 1.12 -15.21
N ASP A 50 31.42 1.50 -15.44
CA ASP A 50 31.03 2.42 -16.53
C ASP A 50 31.74 3.79 -16.38
N ASP A 51 31.97 4.25 -15.14
CA ASP A 51 32.76 5.44 -14.78
C ASP A 51 34.29 5.21 -14.77
N GLY A 52 34.76 4.01 -15.13
CA GLY A 52 36.17 3.68 -15.32
C GLY A 52 36.98 3.51 -14.03
N PHE A 53 36.37 3.06 -12.93
CA PHE A 53 37.08 2.63 -11.73
C PHE A 53 37.31 1.12 -11.72
N ASP A 54 38.42 0.68 -11.10
CA ASP A 54 38.59 -0.73 -10.76
C ASP A 54 37.84 -1.08 -9.46
N VAL A 55 37.16 -2.23 -9.48
CA VAL A 55 36.25 -2.68 -8.42
C VAL A 55 36.79 -3.98 -7.85
N ALA A 56 37.79 -3.83 -6.97
CA ALA A 56 38.58 -4.90 -6.36
C ALA A 56 37.76 -5.91 -5.53
N GLY A 57 36.49 -5.63 -5.20
CA GLY A 57 35.65 -6.57 -4.48
C GLY A 57 34.16 -6.22 -4.43
N ARG A 58 33.40 -7.09 -3.75
CA ARG A 58 31.93 -6.99 -3.63
C ARG A 58 31.50 -6.76 -2.18
N ASP A 59 31.77 -7.72 -1.31
CA ASP A 59 31.40 -7.67 0.09
C ASP A 59 32.64 -7.38 0.95
N PHE A 60 32.68 -6.21 1.59
CA PHE A 60 33.79 -5.81 2.44
C PHE A 60 33.95 -6.69 3.69
N THR A 61 32.85 -7.25 4.22
CA THR A 61 32.89 -8.12 5.40
C THR A 61 33.58 -9.46 5.10
N ALA A 62 33.49 -9.92 3.85
CA ALA A 62 34.14 -11.13 3.35
C ALA A 62 35.51 -10.86 2.66
N TYR A 63 35.80 -9.62 2.28
CA TYR A 63 36.98 -9.28 1.47
C TYR A 63 38.30 -9.39 2.24
N SER A 64 39.23 -10.17 1.71
CA SER A 64 40.64 -10.23 2.08
C SER A 64 41.49 -9.47 1.07
N SER A 65 42.41 -8.63 1.55
CA SER A 65 43.41 -7.97 0.70
C SER A 65 44.70 -8.80 0.63
N ASP A 66 45.40 -8.71 -0.49
CA ASP A 66 46.74 -9.29 -0.76
C ASP A 66 47.83 -8.66 0.11
N ALA A 67 47.74 -7.34 0.28
CA ALA A 67 48.62 -6.49 1.07
C ALA A 67 47.78 -5.43 1.81
N PRO A 68 48.28 -4.82 2.90
CA PRO A 68 47.57 -3.78 3.62
C PRO A 68 47.47 -2.45 2.83
N TYR A 69 46.69 -1.51 3.35
CA TYR A 69 46.45 -0.20 2.73
C TYR A 69 47.11 0.95 3.48
N ASP A 70 47.69 1.90 2.75
CA ASP A 70 48.20 3.15 3.30
C ASP A 70 47.06 4.05 3.78
N ARG A 71 45.93 4.05 3.06
CA ARG A 71 44.77 4.89 3.34
C ARG A 71 43.48 4.10 3.22
N ILE A 72 42.56 4.33 4.15
CA ILE A 72 41.16 3.87 4.03
C ILE A 72 40.27 5.08 4.25
N ILE A 73 39.40 5.38 3.28
CA ILE A 73 38.49 6.52 3.33
C ILE A 73 37.08 5.99 3.08
N MET A 74 36.14 6.26 3.99
CA MET A 74 34.89 5.49 4.03
C MET A 74 33.68 6.25 4.57
N ASN A 75 32.53 6.03 3.95
CA ASN A 75 31.21 6.33 4.48
C ASN A 75 30.43 5.00 4.65
N PRO A 76 30.75 4.18 5.67
CA PRO A 76 30.10 2.88 5.88
C PRO A 76 28.59 3.03 6.14
N PRO A 77 27.79 1.98 5.89
CA PRO A 77 26.36 2.01 6.18
C PRO A 77 26.10 2.14 7.70
N PHE A 78 25.33 3.14 8.12
CA PHE A 78 25.03 3.38 9.54
C PHE A 78 23.98 2.42 10.12
N GLU A 79 23.26 1.67 9.26
CA GLU A 79 22.23 0.73 9.71
C GLU A 79 22.82 -0.39 10.58
N ASN A 80 22.08 -0.78 11.62
CA ASN A 80 22.40 -1.90 12.54
C ASN A 80 23.74 -1.80 13.31
N ARG A 81 24.45 -0.65 13.23
CA ARG A 81 25.85 -0.43 13.68
C ARG A 81 26.92 -1.05 12.75
N GLN A 82 26.63 -1.22 11.47
CA GLN A 82 27.64 -1.66 10.50
C GLN A 82 28.80 -0.64 10.37
N ASP A 83 28.60 0.63 10.72
CA ASP A 83 29.67 1.63 10.84
C ASP A 83 30.74 1.23 11.86
N VAL A 84 30.34 0.84 13.07
CA VAL A 84 31.24 0.33 14.12
C VAL A 84 31.99 -0.92 13.64
N GLU A 85 31.32 -1.84 12.96
CA GLU A 85 31.92 -3.10 12.50
C GLU A 85 32.85 -2.89 11.30
N HIS A 86 32.49 -2.04 10.34
CA HIS A 86 33.30 -1.70 9.18
C HIS A 86 34.58 -0.94 9.59
N ILE A 87 34.49 0.03 10.51
CA ILE A 87 35.67 0.76 11.02
C ILE A 87 36.58 -0.20 11.80
N SER A 88 36.02 -1.06 12.67
CA SER A 88 36.77 -2.06 13.43
C SER A 88 37.57 -3.02 12.53
N ARG A 89 36.99 -3.42 11.39
CA ARG A 89 37.64 -4.23 10.35
C ARG A 89 38.70 -3.45 9.59
N ALA A 90 38.38 -2.24 9.15
CA ALA A 90 39.27 -1.38 8.38
C ALA A 90 40.58 -1.05 9.14
N LEU A 91 40.51 -0.81 10.45
CA LEU A 91 41.69 -0.68 11.33
C LEU A 91 42.67 -1.87 11.24
N GLY A 92 42.14 -3.09 11.04
CA GLY A 92 42.95 -4.29 10.82
C GLY A 92 43.70 -4.30 9.49
N MET A 93 43.15 -3.65 8.46
CA MET A 93 43.67 -3.64 7.09
C MET A 93 44.67 -2.50 6.80
N LEU A 94 44.85 -1.57 7.73
CA LEU A 94 45.87 -0.51 7.63
C LEU A 94 47.30 -1.06 7.66
N ALA A 95 48.17 -0.51 6.83
CA ALA A 95 49.61 -0.69 6.92
C ALA A 95 50.17 -0.02 8.20
N PRO A 96 51.38 -0.38 8.67
CA PRO A 96 52.08 0.41 9.69
C PRO A 96 52.33 1.84 9.16
N GLY A 97 51.87 2.87 9.88
CA GLY A 97 51.83 4.26 9.37
C GLY A 97 50.64 4.58 8.46
N GLY A 98 49.73 3.63 8.25
CA GLY A 98 48.49 3.81 7.50
C GLY A 98 47.45 4.65 8.26
N ARG A 99 46.56 5.33 7.54
CA ARG A 99 45.59 6.28 8.11
C ARG A 99 44.16 6.00 7.62
N LEU A 100 43.22 5.97 8.56
CA LEU A 100 41.79 5.81 8.29
C LEU A 100 41.06 7.15 8.51
N VAL A 101 40.15 7.46 7.61
CA VAL A 101 39.16 8.55 7.74
C VAL A 101 37.78 7.97 7.47
N ALA A 102 36.91 7.95 8.48
CA ALA A 102 35.55 7.45 8.36
C ALA A 102 34.52 8.50 8.76
N ILE A 103 33.35 8.46 8.12
CA ILE A 103 32.14 9.11 8.62
C ILE A 103 31.34 8.04 9.37
N ALA A 104 30.83 8.34 10.57
CA ALA A 104 30.02 7.42 11.37
C ALA A 104 28.83 8.16 12.01
N ALA A 105 27.87 7.42 12.56
CA ALA A 105 26.79 8.05 13.34
C ALA A 105 27.33 8.59 14.68
N ALA A 106 26.88 9.78 15.09
CA ALA A 106 27.33 10.45 16.33
C ALA A 106 27.14 9.63 17.63
N GLY A 107 26.31 8.58 17.59
CA GLY A 107 26.25 7.59 18.66
C GLY A 107 27.59 6.90 18.99
N LEU A 108 28.60 6.98 18.12
CA LEU A 108 29.96 6.52 18.40
C LEU A 108 30.61 7.26 19.59
N GLU A 109 30.29 8.54 19.81
CA GLU A 109 30.86 9.36 20.89
C GLU A 109 30.41 8.90 22.28
N SER A 110 29.13 8.58 22.43
CA SER A 110 28.48 8.48 23.76
C SER A 110 27.82 7.14 24.08
N ARG A 111 27.57 6.26 23.10
CA ARG A 111 26.86 4.99 23.34
C ARG A 111 27.72 4.00 24.14
N SER A 112 27.10 3.32 25.10
CA SER A 112 27.75 2.44 26.09
C SER A 112 27.72 0.94 25.73
N ASP A 113 27.31 0.55 24.53
CA ASP A 113 27.31 -0.88 24.16
C ASP A 113 28.73 -1.38 23.85
N ALA A 114 29.04 -2.62 24.26
CA ALA A 114 30.41 -3.15 24.29
C ALA A 114 31.17 -3.05 22.96
N LYS A 115 30.50 -3.18 21.81
CA LYS A 115 31.16 -3.01 20.49
C LYS A 115 31.58 -1.56 20.23
N THR A 116 30.70 -0.61 20.53
CA THR A 116 30.98 0.83 20.37
C THR A 116 32.01 1.31 21.40
N ALA A 117 31.95 0.80 22.64
CA ALA A 117 32.92 1.10 23.69
C ALA A 117 34.33 0.60 23.32
N ALA A 118 34.47 -0.69 22.96
CA ALA A 118 35.77 -1.26 22.57
C ALA A 118 36.34 -0.62 21.29
N LEU A 119 35.50 -0.16 20.35
CA LEU A 119 35.99 0.64 19.22
C LEU A 119 36.51 2.01 19.68
N ARG A 120 35.81 2.71 20.58
CA ARG A 120 36.24 4.02 21.09
C ARG A 120 37.55 3.93 21.87
N GLU A 121 37.67 2.91 22.72
CA GLU A 121 38.90 2.56 23.45
C GLU A 121 40.06 2.33 22.48
N ARG A 122 39.88 1.43 21.49
CA ARG A 122 40.88 1.14 20.45
C ARG A 122 41.21 2.32 19.54
N LEU A 123 40.30 3.27 19.35
CA LEU A 123 40.58 4.53 18.64
C LEU A 123 41.45 5.45 19.51
N ALA A 124 41.19 5.53 20.82
CA ALA A 124 42.00 6.30 21.76
C ALA A 124 43.42 5.71 21.95
N GLU A 125 43.55 4.39 22.04
CA GLU A 125 44.86 3.68 22.03
C GLU A 125 45.73 4.06 20.83
N LEU A 126 45.11 4.29 19.67
CA LEU A 126 45.76 4.66 18.41
C LEU A 126 45.87 6.18 18.20
N GLY A 127 45.54 7.00 19.21
CA GLY A 127 45.59 8.46 19.13
C GLY A 127 44.64 9.06 18.08
N GLY A 128 43.50 8.39 17.82
CA GLY A 128 42.50 8.83 16.87
C GLY A 128 41.52 9.85 17.44
N THR A 129 41.07 10.81 16.62
CA THR A 129 40.01 11.76 16.97
C THR A 129 38.63 11.27 16.51
N ILE A 130 37.61 11.71 17.24
CA ILE A 130 36.19 11.61 16.87
C ILE A 130 35.65 13.03 17.03
N GLU A 131 35.19 13.63 15.94
CA GLU A 131 34.77 15.04 15.91
C GLU A 131 33.34 15.14 15.37
N THR A 132 32.44 15.77 16.15
CA THR A 132 31.05 15.97 15.75
C THR A 132 30.94 16.92 14.56
N LEU A 133 30.24 16.50 13.51
CA LEU A 133 30.00 17.34 12.34
C LEU A 133 28.68 18.12 12.49
N PRO A 134 28.56 19.34 11.91
CA PRO A 134 27.34 20.14 11.98
C PRO A 134 26.08 19.38 11.54
N ALA A 135 24.95 19.67 12.19
CA ALA A 135 23.67 19.04 11.89
C ALA A 135 23.29 19.23 10.41
N GLY A 136 22.98 18.13 9.72
CA GLY A 136 22.64 18.14 8.29
C GLY A 136 23.84 18.08 7.32
N SER A 137 25.08 17.88 7.79
CA SER A 137 26.29 17.81 6.93
C SER A 137 26.20 16.81 5.75
N PHE A 138 25.34 15.79 5.82
CA PHE A 138 25.12 14.80 4.75
C PHE A 138 23.68 14.75 4.23
N LYS A 139 22.90 15.81 4.48
CA LYS A 139 21.50 15.93 4.01
C LYS A 139 21.39 15.74 2.50
N ASP A 140 22.28 16.38 1.74
CA ASP A 140 22.32 16.31 0.27
C ASP A 140 22.92 14.98 -0.26
N ALA A 141 23.61 14.23 0.61
CA ALA A 141 24.08 12.88 0.35
C ALA A 141 23.07 11.79 0.77
N GLY A 142 21.86 12.18 1.20
CA GLY A 142 20.77 11.28 1.55
C GLY A 142 20.64 10.92 3.04
N THR A 143 21.51 11.43 3.92
CA THR A 143 21.53 11.06 5.35
C THR A 143 21.27 12.24 6.27
N ASN A 144 20.07 12.26 6.88
CA ASN A 144 19.65 13.26 7.87
C ASN A 144 19.84 12.77 9.32
N VAL A 145 21.03 12.24 9.62
CA VAL A 145 21.46 11.77 10.95
C VAL A 145 22.67 12.60 11.37
N ASN A 146 22.80 12.95 12.64
CA ASN A 146 24.02 13.59 13.15
C ASN A 146 25.20 12.63 13.03
N THR A 147 26.28 13.09 12.42
CA THR A 147 27.47 12.30 12.07
C THR A 147 28.71 12.84 12.77
N VAL A 148 29.68 11.95 12.95
CA VAL A 148 31.05 12.29 13.34
C VAL A 148 32.01 11.97 12.21
N ILE A 149 33.14 12.68 12.16
CA ILE A 149 34.32 12.22 11.43
C ILE A 149 35.27 11.54 12.42
N VAL A 150 35.79 10.38 12.03
CA VAL A 150 36.78 9.58 12.77
C VAL A 150 38.08 9.64 12.00
N VAL A 151 39.17 10.07 12.63
CA VAL A 151 40.48 10.21 11.99
C VAL A 151 41.54 9.54 12.87
N VAL A 152 42.17 8.48 12.37
CA VAL A 152 43.09 7.64 13.16
C VAL A 152 44.27 7.15 12.32
N SER A 153 45.46 7.11 12.91
CA SER A 153 46.68 6.66 12.23
C SER A 153 47.29 5.49 12.98
N LYS A 154 47.49 4.36 12.29
CA LYS A 154 48.15 3.19 12.87
C LYS A 154 49.64 3.50 13.04
N PRO A 155 50.26 3.23 14.21
CA PRO A 155 51.68 3.48 14.43
C PRO A 155 52.57 2.87 13.33
N GLY A 156 53.63 3.60 12.97
CA GLY A 156 54.65 3.09 12.06
C GLY A 156 55.46 1.96 12.71
N ALA A 157 55.89 0.98 11.92
CA ALA A 157 56.84 -0.02 12.40
C ALA A 157 58.17 0.68 12.73
N ALA A 158 58.58 0.66 14.00
CA ALA A 158 59.85 1.25 14.42
C ALA A 158 61.01 0.55 13.69
N LYS A 159 61.94 1.33 13.12
CA LYS A 159 63.12 0.79 12.42
C LYS A 159 64.05 0.12 13.41
N VAL A 160 63.98 -1.21 13.51
CA VAL A 160 64.90 -2.01 14.33
C VAL A 160 66.32 -1.87 13.79
N LYS A 161 67.18 -1.13 14.51
CA LYS A 161 68.64 -1.27 14.42
C LYS A 161 69.08 -2.28 15.50
N PRO A 162 69.88 -3.31 15.16
CA PRO A 162 70.37 -4.26 16.14
C PRO A 162 71.69 -3.82 16.80
N LYS A 163 71.72 -3.72 18.13
CA LYS A 163 72.70 -4.41 19.02
C LYS A 163 72.61 -3.99 20.50
N LEU A 164 72.58 -5.01 21.36
CA LEU A 164 73.20 -5.19 22.69
C LEU A 164 73.24 -4.07 23.77
N ALA A 165 73.12 -4.55 25.02
CA ALA A 165 73.82 -4.10 26.24
C ALA A 165 73.33 -2.83 27.00
N VAL A 166 73.36 -2.76 28.35
CA VAL A 166 73.26 -3.80 29.41
C VAL A 166 73.01 -3.16 30.81
N VAL A 167 72.13 -3.75 31.63
CA VAL A 167 72.11 -3.76 33.14
C VAL A 167 71.79 -2.49 34.00
N ARG A 168 71.00 -2.74 35.06
CA ARG A 168 70.85 -2.10 36.41
C ARG A 168 69.86 -0.94 36.70
N GLU A 169 68.83 -1.32 37.47
CA GLU A 169 68.19 -0.66 38.65
C GLU A 169 69.18 -0.38 39.83
N PRO A 170 68.79 0.20 41.01
CA PRO A 170 67.43 0.53 41.54
C PRO A 170 67.21 1.89 42.29
N ALA A 171 65.93 2.22 42.60
CA ALA A 171 65.40 2.83 43.86
C ALA A 171 65.79 4.28 44.31
N PRO A 172 65.11 4.90 45.32
CA PRO A 172 63.65 4.97 45.63
C PRO A 172 63.14 6.43 45.91
N ALA A 173 61.91 6.57 46.45
CA ALA A 173 61.20 7.84 46.74
C ALA A 173 61.57 8.54 48.08
N PRO A 174 61.01 9.74 48.37
CA PRO A 174 59.87 9.78 49.32
C PRO A 174 58.76 10.83 49.01
N ALA A 175 57.69 10.84 49.80
CA ALA A 175 56.57 11.80 49.76
C ALA A 175 56.56 12.76 50.98
N PRO A 176 55.86 13.90 50.89
CA PRO A 176 54.57 14.10 51.60
C PRO A 176 53.49 14.67 50.63
N ALA A 177 52.33 15.28 50.98
CA ALA A 177 51.74 15.78 52.23
C ALA A 177 50.18 15.75 52.21
N VAL A 178 49.50 16.53 53.08
CA VAL A 178 48.03 16.58 53.28
C VAL A 178 47.52 17.98 53.62
N ALA A 179 46.26 18.29 53.27
CA ALA A 179 45.30 19.11 54.04
C ALA A 179 43.88 18.99 53.44
N ALA A 180 42.81 18.97 54.26
CA ALA A 180 41.41 18.88 53.79
C ALA A 180 40.39 19.36 54.85
N VAL A 181 39.28 19.95 54.39
CA VAL A 181 38.02 20.28 55.12
C VAL A 181 36.91 20.46 54.06
N GLU A 182 35.62 20.20 54.29
CA GLU A 182 34.98 18.88 54.47
C GLU A 182 33.57 18.96 53.82
N LYS A 183 32.46 19.07 54.57
CA LYS A 183 31.09 18.86 54.03
C LYS A 183 29.97 19.66 54.71
N GLN A 184 28.87 19.85 53.99
CA GLN A 184 27.51 20.01 54.52
C GLN A 184 26.58 18.93 53.91
N PRO A 185 25.47 18.54 54.59
CA PRO A 185 24.56 17.48 54.13
C PRO A 185 23.25 17.98 53.48
N ASP A 186 22.77 17.27 52.47
CA ASP A 186 21.45 17.48 51.86
C ASP A 186 20.29 16.90 52.70
N PRO A 187 19.10 17.54 52.72
CA PRO A 187 17.92 17.06 53.45
C PRO A 187 17.15 15.96 52.70
N LYS A 188 16.52 15.04 53.44
CA LYS A 188 15.66 13.96 52.90
C LYS A 188 14.30 14.48 52.40
N PRO A 189 13.73 13.88 51.33
CA PRO A 189 12.35 14.14 50.92
C PRO A 189 11.32 13.48 51.86
N ALA A 190 10.17 14.14 52.05
CA ALA A 190 9.04 13.67 52.85
C ALA A 190 7.97 12.93 52.01
N PRO A 191 7.12 12.07 52.60
CA PRO A 191 6.17 11.24 51.86
C PRO A 191 4.94 12.03 51.36
N VAL A 192 4.60 11.86 50.08
CA VAL A 192 3.43 12.48 49.45
C VAL A 192 2.14 11.74 49.81
N ARG A 193 1.16 12.44 50.40
CA ARG A 193 -0.20 11.92 50.62
C ARG A 193 -1.01 11.92 49.31
N ARG A 194 -1.92 10.96 49.17
CA ARG A 194 -2.96 10.99 48.11
C ARG A 194 -4.03 12.03 48.45
N PRO A 195 -4.57 12.78 47.47
CA PRO A 195 -5.87 13.44 47.62
C PRO A 195 -7.02 12.45 47.40
N GLU A 196 -8.12 12.65 48.13
CA GLU A 196 -9.41 11.94 47.93
C GLU A 196 -10.32 12.70 46.95
N PRO A 197 -11.36 12.06 46.39
CA PRO A 197 -12.21 12.66 45.36
C PRO A 197 -13.12 13.75 45.94
N ALA A 198 -13.02 14.97 45.39
CA ALA A 198 -13.93 16.07 45.73
C ALA A 198 -15.34 15.79 45.18
N ALA A 199 -16.35 15.90 46.06
CA ALA A 199 -17.75 15.77 45.68
C ALA A 199 -18.22 16.95 44.81
N ARG A 200 -19.21 16.70 43.93
CA ARG A 200 -19.84 17.74 43.11
C ARG A 200 -20.54 18.77 44.00
N ARG A 201 -20.25 20.05 43.79
CA ARG A 201 -21.20 21.13 44.13
C ARG A 201 -22.09 21.40 42.90
N PRO A 202 -23.38 21.74 43.08
CA PRO A 202 -24.19 22.27 42.00
C PRO A 202 -23.71 23.69 41.64
N GLU A 203 -23.86 24.07 40.37
CA GLU A 203 -23.67 25.45 39.93
C GLU A 203 -24.86 26.31 40.40
N PRO A 204 -24.64 27.58 40.80
CA PRO A 204 -25.73 28.48 41.12
C PRO A 204 -26.44 28.92 39.84
N VAL A 205 -27.77 28.92 39.86
CA VAL A 205 -28.57 29.57 38.82
C VAL A 205 -28.43 31.10 39.00
N PRO A 206 -28.03 31.86 37.98
CA PRO A 206 -27.97 33.32 38.08
C PRO A 206 -29.39 33.90 38.13
N GLU A 207 -29.70 34.60 39.21
CA GLU A 207 -30.89 35.46 39.30
C GLU A 207 -30.73 36.71 38.41
N LYS A 208 -31.83 37.41 38.16
CA LYS A 208 -31.81 38.65 37.37
C LYS A 208 -31.31 39.83 38.22
N SER A 209 -30.14 40.36 37.90
CA SER A 209 -29.84 41.79 38.11
C SER A 209 -29.57 42.46 36.77
N GLY A 210 -29.93 43.73 36.66
CA GLY A 210 -29.54 44.58 35.55
C GLY A 210 -28.45 45.53 36.04
N ASP A 211 -27.21 45.21 35.72
CA ASP A 211 -26.04 46.03 36.02
C ASP A 211 -25.38 46.45 34.70
N GLU A 212 -24.85 47.68 34.65
CA GLU A 212 -24.22 48.23 33.46
C GLU A 212 -23.03 47.35 33.06
N THR A 213 -23.13 46.67 31.91
CA THR A 213 -22.07 45.77 31.45
C THR A 213 -20.84 46.60 31.07
N ASN A 214 -19.85 46.66 31.98
CA ASN A 214 -18.67 47.50 31.81
C ASN A 214 -18.04 47.25 30.43
N SER A 215 -18.04 48.30 29.59
CA SER A 215 -17.60 48.18 28.21
C SER A 215 -16.14 47.72 28.10
N ASP A 216 -15.31 47.97 29.10
CA ASP A 216 -13.90 47.52 29.13
C ASP A 216 -13.76 46.03 29.48
N ASP A 217 -14.59 45.49 30.36
CA ASP A 217 -14.60 44.04 30.65
C ASP A 217 -15.23 43.26 29.49
N LEU A 218 -16.25 43.83 28.84
CA LEU A 218 -16.79 43.29 27.60
C LEU A 218 -15.73 43.27 26.49
N ARG A 219 -15.04 44.40 26.22
CA ARG A 219 -13.88 44.47 25.30
C ARG A 219 -12.84 43.39 25.63
N ARG A 220 -12.42 43.29 26.90
CA ARG A 220 -11.40 42.33 27.36
C ARG A 220 -11.80 40.88 27.09
N SER A 221 -13.04 40.50 27.40
CA SER A 221 -13.53 39.13 27.17
C SER A 221 -13.54 38.75 25.67
N TRP A 222 -13.85 39.73 24.80
CA TRP A 222 -13.84 39.54 23.35
C TRP A 222 -12.43 39.53 22.75
N ASP A 223 -11.51 40.36 23.25
CA ASP A 223 -10.10 40.33 22.85
C ASP A 223 -9.43 38.99 23.23
N GLU A 224 -9.70 38.50 24.45
CA GLU A 224 -9.23 37.18 24.88
C GLU A 224 -9.80 36.06 23.99
N ARG A 225 -11.10 36.10 23.66
CA ARG A 225 -11.68 35.06 22.79
C ARG A 225 -11.16 35.11 21.36
N VAL A 226 -11.02 36.29 20.77
CA VAL A 226 -10.46 36.44 19.41
C VAL A 226 -8.98 36.03 19.41
N SER A 227 -8.23 36.34 20.47
CA SER A 227 -6.88 35.82 20.69
C SER A 227 -6.83 34.29 20.80
N LEU A 228 -7.81 33.65 21.44
CA LEU A 228 -7.90 32.18 21.50
C LEU A 228 -8.25 31.54 20.14
N GLU A 229 -9.14 32.15 19.37
CA GLU A 229 -9.47 31.68 18.00
C GLU A 229 -8.29 31.88 17.03
N LEU A 230 -7.50 32.95 17.18
CA LEU A 230 -6.22 33.11 16.47
C LEU A 230 -5.18 32.07 16.91
N ARG A 231 -5.15 31.69 18.19
CA ARG A 231 -4.28 30.61 18.69
C ARG A 231 -4.69 29.23 18.17
N ARG A 232 -5.98 28.97 17.85
CA ARG A 232 -6.43 27.71 17.23
C ARG A 232 -5.78 27.44 15.87
N ASP A 233 -5.41 28.48 15.12
CA ASP A 233 -4.70 28.37 13.83
C ASP A 233 -3.23 27.98 13.96
N LEU A 234 -2.61 28.34 15.09
CA LEU A 234 -1.19 28.10 15.30
C LEU A 234 -0.92 26.59 15.41
N PRO A 235 0.30 26.15 15.05
CA PRO A 235 0.80 24.81 15.38
C PRO A 235 0.59 24.42 16.86
N GLN A 236 -0.53 23.76 17.17
CA GLN A 236 -0.83 23.30 18.52
C GLN A 236 0.35 22.49 19.08
N GLU A 237 0.89 22.95 20.20
CA GLU A 237 2.12 22.40 20.77
C GLU A 237 1.89 21.02 21.39
N TRP A 238 2.95 20.23 21.42
CA TRP A 238 2.95 18.88 21.98
C TRP A 238 3.57 18.90 23.38
N THR A 239 2.74 18.98 24.41
CA THR A 239 3.20 18.98 25.80
C THR A 239 3.68 17.58 26.18
N GLN A 240 4.96 17.44 26.56
CA GLN A 240 5.49 16.16 27.03
C GLN A 240 4.86 15.80 28.39
N ILE A 241 4.46 14.54 28.56
CA ILE A 241 3.98 14.04 29.85
C ILE A 241 5.20 13.87 30.78
N PRO A 242 5.21 14.47 32.00
CA PRO A 242 6.36 14.44 32.89
C PRO A 242 6.88 13.03 33.18
N ASN A 243 8.20 12.85 33.10
CA ASN A 243 8.90 11.57 33.30
C ASN A 243 8.47 10.44 32.34
N GLN A 244 7.87 10.75 31.19
CA GLN A 244 7.45 9.77 30.19
C GLN A 244 7.92 10.12 28.77
N THR A 245 8.00 9.11 27.91
CA THR A 245 8.34 9.20 26.48
C THR A 245 7.09 9.37 25.59
N CYS A 246 6.19 10.24 26.06
CA CYS A 246 4.87 10.49 25.49
C CYS A 246 4.52 11.98 25.54
N TRP A 247 3.70 12.41 24.59
CA TRP A 247 3.23 13.79 24.45
C TRP A 247 1.71 13.79 24.28
N ASN A 248 1.07 14.79 24.87
CA ASN A 248 -0.34 15.07 24.64
C ASN A 248 -0.48 16.29 23.71
N ARG A 249 -1.48 16.24 22.83
CA ARG A 249 -2.03 17.43 22.16
C ARG A 249 -3.50 17.54 22.50
N GLY A 250 -3.90 18.70 23.00
CA GLY A 250 -5.31 19.08 23.17
C GLY A 250 -5.64 20.25 22.24
N ASP A 251 -6.89 20.33 21.76
CA ASP A 251 -7.43 21.50 21.06
C ASP A 251 -8.48 22.26 21.90
N GLY A 252 -8.56 21.95 23.20
CA GLY A 252 -9.59 22.38 24.15
C GLY A 252 -10.76 21.39 24.29
N GLU A 253 -11.03 20.57 23.27
CA GLU A 253 -12.23 19.73 23.18
C GLU A 253 -11.92 18.22 23.11
N ILE A 254 -10.75 17.89 22.59
CA ILE A 254 -10.30 16.54 22.22
C ILE A 254 -8.83 16.40 22.64
N LEU A 255 -8.55 15.39 23.45
CA LEU A 255 -7.18 14.94 23.74
C LEU A 255 -6.75 13.90 22.69
N ALA A 256 -5.45 13.89 22.39
CA ALA A 256 -4.77 12.81 21.68
C ALA A 256 -3.38 12.58 22.29
N THR A 257 -3.06 11.32 22.61
CA THR A 257 -1.76 10.94 23.18
C THR A 257 -0.89 10.22 22.16
N LEU A 258 0.33 10.72 21.99
CA LEU A 258 1.37 10.16 21.12
C LEU A 258 2.55 9.69 21.96
N CYS A 259 2.82 8.39 21.97
CA CYS A 259 3.94 7.75 22.66
C CYS A 259 4.98 7.21 21.69
N VAL A 260 6.13 6.77 22.21
CA VAL A 260 6.96 5.76 21.53
C VAL A 260 6.35 4.36 21.70
N SER A 261 6.57 3.45 20.74
CA SER A 261 5.96 2.10 20.73
C SER A 261 6.53 1.06 21.72
N ILE A 262 7.23 1.53 22.76
CA ILE A 262 7.62 0.74 23.94
C ILE A 262 7.19 1.58 25.14
N LEU A 263 6.26 1.05 25.93
CA LEU A 263 5.66 1.78 27.04
C LEU A 263 5.37 0.82 28.20
N ASP A 264 6.03 1.03 29.33
CA ASP A 264 6.00 0.09 30.48
C ASP A 264 4.91 0.44 31.52
N LYS A 265 4.31 1.64 31.43
CA LYS A 265 3.24 2.16 32.30
C LYS A 265 2.27 2.99 31.46
N PRO A 266 0.96 3.03 31.78
CA PRO A 266 0.01 3.83 31.00
C PRO A 266 0.39 5.32 30.97
N ALA A 267 0.09 5.97 29.87
CA ALA A 267 0.47 7.34 29.55
C ALA A 267 -0.64 8.01 28.73
N GLY A 268 -1.40 8.93 29.33
CA GLY A 268 -2.62 9.47 28.71
C GLY A 268 -3.55 8.33 28.26
N ASP A 269 -3.99 8.39 27.00
CA ASP A 269 -4.84 7.35 26.39
C ASP A 269 -4.06 6.08 25.99
N CYS A 270 -2.72 6.08 26.06
CA CYS A 270 -1.90 4.91 25.71
C CYS A 270 -1.76 3.91 26.86
N GLN A 271 -2.25 2.70 26.63
CA GLN A 271 -1.99 1.53 27.49
C GLN A 271 -0.54 1.02 27.34
N PRO A 272 0.02 0.30 28.35
CA PRO A 272 1.33 -0.31 28.26
C PRO A 272 1.47 -1.20 27.01
N SER A 273 2.56 -1.02 26.27
CA SER A 273 2.78 -1.71 25.00
C SER A 273 4.21 -2.24 24.88
N GLN A 274 4.32 -3.56 24.75
CA GLN A 274 5.58 -4.28 24.50
C GLN A 274 5.79 -4.57 22.99
N ALA A 275 5.01 -3.92 22.11
CA ALA A 275 5.04 -4.15 20.67
C ALA A 275 6.44 -3.88 20.05
N GLY A 276 7.11 -2.81 20.46
CA GLY A 276 8.48 -2.49 20.05
C GLY A 276 9.59 -3.35 20.70
N VAL A 277 9.24 -4.28 21.59
CA VAL A 277 10.19 -5.21 22.23
C VAL A 277 10.31 -6.53 21.47
N ARG A 278 9.18 -7.12 21.04
CA ARG A 278 9.20 -8.34 20.20
C ARG A 278 9.70 -8.10 18.77
N ASN A 279 9.72 -6.86 18.29
CA ASN A 279 10.25 -6.51 16.97
C ASN A 279 11.05 -5.18 17.01
N PRO A 280 12.39 -5.21 16.92
CA PRO A 280 13.22 -4.00 16.91
C PRO A 280 12.91 -3.02 15.76
N LYS A 281 12.36 -3.51 14.64
CA LYS A 281 11.91 -2.67 13.51
C LYS A 281 10.55 -2.00 13.74
N ALA A 282 9.81 -2.41 14.77
CA ALA A 282 8.54 -1.81 15.19
C ALA A 282 8.72 -0.70 16.26
N ARG A 283 9.96 -0.26 16.52
CA ARG A 283 10.30 0.87 17.40
C ARG A 283 9.98 2.21 16.72
N GLY A 284 8.69 2.52 16.61
CA GLY A 284 8.12 3.70 15.99
C GLY A 284 7.55 4.71 17.00
N LEU A 285 6.62 5.52 16.51
CA LEU A 285 5.66 6.27 17.32
C LEU A 285 4.32 5.52 17.37
N MET A 286 3.52 5.78 18.39
CA MET A 286 2.27 5.09 18.71
C MET A 286 1.23 6.15 19.11
N LEU A 287 0.24 6.39 18.25
CA LEU A 287 -0.89 7.28 18.54
C LEU A 287 -2.02 6.44 19.13
N CYS A 288 -2.59 6.87 20.24
CA CYS A 288 -3.64 6.15 20.96
C CYS A 288 -4.93 6.97 21.00
N GLU A 289 -6.06 6.27 20.92
CA GLU A 289 -7.40 6.85 21.08
C GLU A 289 -8.20 6.01 22.10
N PRO A 290 -9.06 6.60 22.94
CA PRO A 290 -9.86 5.85 23.91
C PRO A 290 -10.75 4.79 23.24
N GLY A 291 -10.46 3.52 23.53
CA GLY A 291 -11.25 2.38 23.03
C GLY A 291 -10.85 1.84 21.66
N GLU A 292 -9.83 2.38 20.99
CA GLU A 292 -9.27 1.82 19.76
C GLU A 292 -7.87 1.21 19.95
N ASP A 293 -7.51 0.28 19.06
CA ASP A 293 -6.13 -0.16 18.92
C ASP A 293 -5.21 1.03 18.61
N PRO A 294 -3.95 1.06 19.09
CA PRO A 294 -2.99 2.10 18.73
C PRO A 294 -2.59 2.08 17.24
N LEU A 295 -2.46 3.26 16.64
CA LEU A 295 -1.90 3.46 15.30
C LEU A 295 -0.37 3.63 15.37
N TYR A 296 0.37 2.95 14.50
CA TYR A 296 1.83 2.90 14.58
C TYR A 296 2.50 3.58 13.38
N PHE A 297 3.36 4.55 13.65
CA PHE A 297 4.09 5.34 12.66
C PHE A 297 5.58 5.02 12.69
N PRO A 298 6.32 5.19 11.56
CA PRO A 298 7.78 5.07 11.55
C PRO A 298 8.48 5.97 12.58
N ARG A 299 9.75 5.70 12.88
CA ARG A 299 10.58 6.65 13.64
C ARG A 299 11.11 7.77 12.74
N GLY A 300 11.44 8.91 13.34
CA GLY A 300 11.98 10.08 12.65
C GLY A 300 10.90 11.06 12.16
N ALA A 301 11.35 12.15 11.52
CA ALA A 301 10.51 13.29 11.18
C ALA A 301 9.27 12.93 10.34
N ASP A 302 9.43 12.04 9.35
CA ASP A 302 8.33 11.55 8.52
C ASP A 302 7.19 10.92 9.35
N GLY A 303 7.53 10.11 10.35
CA GLY A 303 6.57 9.48 11.24
C GLY A 303 5.86 10.47 12.14
N ALA A 304 6.60 11.46 12.68
CA ALA A 304 6.03 12.52 13.50
C ALA A 304 5.07 13.43 12.70
N VAL A 305 5.40 13.76 11.44
CA VAL A 305 4.53 14.52 10.54
C VAL A 305 3.28 13.73 10.18
N MET A 306 3.39 12.44 9.87
CA MET A 306 2.23 11.59 9.60
C MET A 306 1.34 11.42 10.83
N ALA A 307 1.90 11.23 12.02
CA ALA A 307 1.15 11.16 13.27
C ALA A 307 0.44 12.49 13.58
N ARG A 308 1.11 13.65 13.41
CA ARG A 308 0.53 14.97 13.62
C ARG A 308 -0.70 15.21 12.75
N HIS A 309 -0.63 14.89 11.45
CA HIS A 309 -1.77 15.05 10.55
C HIS A 309 -2.85 13.98 10.75
N GLU A 310 -2.52 12.82 11.32
CA GLU A 310 -3.54 11.89 11.78
C GLU A 310 -4.33 12.45 12.97
N VAL A 311 -3.69 13.17 13.91
CA VAL A 311 -4.42 13.89 14.97
C VAL A 311 -5.31 15.00 14.39
N ASP A 312 -4.88 15.70 13.34
CA ASP A 312 -5.72 16.70 12.66
C ASP A 312 -6.98 16.05 12.05
N ASN A 313 -6.86 14.82 11.52
CA ASN A 313 -7.99 14.06 10.98
C ASN A 313 -8.89 13.50 12.10
N LEU A 314 -8.30 12.98 13.17
CA LEU A 314 -9.00 12.55 14.38
C LEU A 314 -9.87 13.68 14.97
N VAL A 315 -9.33 14.89 15.07
CA VAL A 315 -10.08 16.06 15.56
C VAL A 315 -11.32 16.29 14.69
N MET A 316 -11.20 16.22 13.36
CA MET A 316 -12.36 16.33 12.46
C MET A 316 -13.35 15.16 12.64
N ARG A 317 -12.89 13.90 12.70
CA ARG A 317 -13.75 12.72 12.95
C ARG A 317 -14.59 12.90 14.22
N LYS A 318 -13.96 13.32 15.32
CA LYS A 318 -14.62 13.53 16.62
C LYS A 318 -15.58 14.74 16.61
N ARG A 319 -15.24 15.83 15.93
CA ARG A 319 -16.14 17.00 15.76
C ARG A 319 -17.38 16.65 14.93
N VAL A 320 -17.20 16.02 13.76
CA VAL A 320 -18.34 15.56 12.92
C VAL A 320 -19.20 14.54 13.67
N LYS A 321 -18.61 13.60 14.43
CA LYS A 321 -19.37 12.62 15.24
C LYS A 321 -20.09 13.24 16.45
N ARG A 322 -19.65 14.40 16.96
CA ARG A 322 -20.37 15.16 18.02
C ARG A 322 -21.53 15.98 17.47
N ALA A 323 -21.51 16.31 16.17
CA ALA A 323 -22.57 17.06 15.52
C ALA A 323 -23.83 16.20 15.36
N LYS A 324 -24.93 16.62 16.00
CA LYS A 324 -26.28 16.20 15.60
C LYS A 324 -26.70 17.02 14.37
N SER A 325 -27.67 16.52 13.59
CA SER A 325 -28.12 17.19 12.35
C SER A 325 -28.41 18.68 12.58
N PRO A 326 -27.96 19.61 11.70
CA PRO A 326 -28.16 21.05 11.86
C PRO A 326 -29.63 21.49 12.02
N GLU A 327 -30.57 20.66 11.59
CA GLU A 327 -32.03 20.84 11.77
C GLU A 327 -32.45 20.87 13.24
N HIS A 328 -31.60 20.36 14.15
CA HIS A 328 -31.79 20.38 15.60
C HIS A 328 -30.84 21.36 16.32
N ALA A 329 -30.21 22.30 15.61
CA ALA A 329 -29.44 23.38 16.24
C ALA A 329 -30.37 24.20 17.15
N PRO A 330 -30.06 24.34 18.45
CA PRO A 330 -30.99 24.93 19.40
C PRO A 330 -31.21 26.42 19.11
N THR A 331 -32.47 26.81 18.99
CA THR A 331 -32.90 28.22 18.99
C THR A 331 -32.83 28.80 20.41
N MET A 332 -31.66 28.69 21.04
CA MET A 332 -31.36 29.48 22.24
C MET A 332 -31.36 30.97 21.87
N PRO A 333 -31.82 31.86 22.76
CA PRO A 333 -31.47 33.27 22.65
C PRO A 333 -29.94 33.36 22.77
N LEU A 334 -29.28 33.65 21.65
CA LEU A 334 -27.84 33.87 21.64
C LEU A 334 -27.57 35.19 22.35
N ASP A 335 -26.93 35.13 23.51
CA ASP A 335 -26.32 36.29 24.15
C ASP A 335 -25.15 36.77 23.25
N PRO A 336 -25.26 37.95 22.61
CA PRO A 336 -24.23 38.47 21.72
C PRO A 336 -23.08 39.13 22.50
N LEU A 337 -23.24 39.34 23.81
CA LEU A 337 -22.22 39.92 24.68
C LEU A 337 -21.28 38.83 25.19
N ASN A 338 -21.76 37.59 25.36
CA ASN A 338 -20.98 36.45 25.86
C ASN A 338 -20.18 35.74 24.73
N PRO A 339 -18.84 35.94 24.63
CA PRO A 339 -18.05 35.37 23.53
C PRO A 339 -17.97 33.83 23.56
N ASP A 340 -18.11 33.21 24.74
CA ASP A 340 -18.17 31.76 24.88
C ASP A 340 -19.50 31.16 24.45
N ALA A 341 -20.61 31.90 24.61
CA ALA A 341 -21.91 31.49 24.07
C ALA A 341 -21.91 31.55 22.54
N VAL A 342 -21.43 32.66 21.96
CA VAL A 342 -21.29 32.85 20.51
C VAL A 342 -20.39 31.78 19.89
N ALA A 343 -19.21 31.53 20.45
CA ALA A 343 -18.30 30.52 19.91
C ALA A 343 -18.92 29.11 19.93
N ARG A 344 -19.55 28.69 21.05
CA ARG A 344 -20.26 27.39 21.13
C ARG A 344 -21.40 27.27 20.12
N TYR A 345 -22.10 28.37 19.83
CA TYR A 345 -23.13 28.41 18.79
C TYR A 345 -22.52 28.27 17.38
N VAL A 346 -21.39 28.93 17.10
CA VAL A 346 -20.65 28.75 15.83
C VAL A 346 -20.08 27.33 15.69
N ASP A 347 -19.58 26.72 16.77
CA ASP A 347 -19.17 25.30 16.79
C ASP A 347 -20.37 24.33 16.64
N THR A 348 -21.60 24.79 16.89
CA THR A 348 -22.84 24.02 16.61
C THR A 348 -23.30 24.17 15.15
N LEU A 349 -23.23 25.38 14.59
CA LEU A 349 -23.56 25.63 13.18
C LEU A 349 -22.53 25.03 12.21
N VAL A 350 -21.24 25.09 12.55
CA VAL A 350 -20.13 24.64 11.69
C VAL A 350 -19.11 23.84 12.53
N PRO A 351 -19.40 22.57 12.86
CA PRO A 351 -18.60 21.76 13.79
C PRO A 351 -17.13 21.56 13.37
N THR A 352 -16.86 21.53 12.07
CA THR A 352 -15.48 21.45 11.55
C THR A 352 -14.75 22.81 11.56
N ARG A 353 -15.48 23.92 11.70
CA ARG A 353 -15.07 25.30 11.40
C ARG A 353 -14.62 25.52 9.94
N TRP A 354 -15.16 24.76 8.98
CA TRP A 354 -14.94 24.98 7.55
C TRP A 354 -16.26 24.98 6.75
N VAL A 355 -16.34 25.84 5.74
CA VAL A 355 -17.44 25.91 4.76
C VAL A 355 -16.89 26.02 3.33
N TYR A 356 -17.74 25.85 2.33
CA TYR A 356 -17.43 26.18 0.94
C TYR A 356 -18.67 26.72 0.20
N ALA A 357 -18.46 27.42 -0.90
CA ALA A 357 -19.55 27.82 -1.81
C ALA A 357 -19.85 26.68 -2.80
N PRO A 358 -21.12 26.40 -3.16
CA PRO A 358 -21.48 25.29 -4.06
C PRO A 358 -20.81 25.31 -5.45
N ASP A 359 -20.44 26.49 -5.95
CA ASP A 359 -19.73 26.66 -7.23
C ASP A 359 -18.23 26.30 -7.13
N LYS A 360 -17.69 26.24 -5.90
CA LYS A 360 -16.29 26.00 -5.58
C LYS A 360 -16.13 24.93 -4.47
N PRO A 361 -16.58 23.67 -4.69
CA PRO A 361 -16.55 22.59 -3.70
C PRO A 361 -15.15 22.07 -3.30
N TYR A 362 -14.10 22.79 -3.73
CA TYR A 362 -12.69 22.54 -3.46
C TYR A 362 -11.97 23.76 -2.84
N GLU A 363 -12.66 24.88 -2.64
CA GLU A 363 -12.10 26.06 -1.94
C GLU A 363 -12.71 26.17 -0.54
N LEU A 364 -12.21 25.33 0.38
CA LEU A 364 -12.60 25.39 1.79
C LEU A 364 -12.19 26.73 2.42
N GLN A 365 -13.12 27.31 3.16
CA GLN A 365 -13.06 28.61 3.83
C GLN A 365 -13.17 28.37 5.33
N GLN A 366 -12.18 28.83 6.10
CA GLN A 366 -12.19 28.63 7.55
C GLN A 366 -13.12 29.65 8.23
N VAL A 367 -13.98 29.15 9.12
CA VAL A 367 -14.93 29.96 9.89
C VAL A 367 -14.28 30.41 11.20
N ARG A 368 -13.99 31.70 11.29
CA ARG A 368 -13.32 32.35 12.42
C ARG A 368 -14.28 33.34 13.08
N LEU A 369 -14.33 33.35 14.41
CA LEU A 369 -15.00 34.41 15.15
C LEU A 369 -14.16 35.70 15.08
N LEU A 370 -14.82 36.84 14.93
CA LEU A 370 -14.23 38.18 14.94
C LEU A 370 -14.83 39.01 16.09
N PRO A 371 -14.23 40.15 16.47
CA PRO A 371 -14.88 41.10 17.36
C PRO A 371 -16.27 41.51 16.84
N PRO A 372 -17.29 41.62 17.69
CA PRO A 372 -18.63 42.03 17.28
C PRO A 372 -18.62 43.49 16.82
N ALA A 373 -19.57 43.84 15.97
CA ALA A 373 -19.83 45.22 15.59
C ALA A 373 -20.84 45.84 16.57
N VAL A 374 -20.51 47.00 17.13
CA VAL A 374 -21.47 47.91 17.75
C VAL A 374 -22.12 48.70 16.62
N VAL A 375 -23.43 48.54 16.45
CA VAL A 375 -24.23 49.24 15.44
C VAL A 375 -25.13 50.26 16.14
N THR A 376 -24.91 51.56 15.90
CA THR A 376 -25.77 52.61 16.47
C THR A 376 -27.10 52.71 15.75
N ARG A 377 -28.06 53.41 16.34
CA ARG A 377 -29.37 53.72 15.75
C ARG A 377 -29.30 54.37 14.36
N ASP A 378 -28.23 55.11 14.06
CA ASP A 378 -28.00 55.75 12.74
C ASP A 378 -27.46 54.76 11.68
N GLY A 379 -27.24 53.49 12.05
CA GLY A 379 -26.67 52.46 11.19
C GLY A 379 -25.13 52.45 11.13
N ASN A 380 -24.46 53.33 11.88
CA ASN A 380 -23.00 53.35 11.96
C ASN A 380 -22.49 52.09 12.68
N SER A 381 -21.57 51.36 12.04
CA SER A 381 -21.09 50.05 12.49
C SER A 381 -19.58 50.08 12.79
N THR A 382 -19.21 49.93 14.05
CA THR A 382 -17.82 49.99 14.54
C THR A 382 -17.44 48.71 15.29
N SER A 383 -16.22 48.22 15.14
CA SER A 383 -15.73 47.06 15.94
C SER A 383 -15.74 47.38 17.43
N LEU A 384 -16.21 46.46 18.28
CA LEU A 384 -16.22 46.62 19.74
C LEU A 384 -14.83 46.96 20.31
N LEU A 385 -13.76 46.35 19.78
CA LEU A 385 -12.38 46.64 20.20
C LEU A 385 -11.85 48.01 19.72
N ALA A 386 -12.61 48.69 18.86
CA ALA A 386 -12.37 50.07 18.41
C ALA A 386 -13.50 51.04 18.84
N TRP A 387 -14.43 50.59 19.69
CA TRP A 387 -15.37 51.48 20.36
C TRP A 387 -14.65 52.16 21.52
N GLU A 388 -14.90 53.44 21.77
CA GLU A 388 -14.40 54.20 22.93
C GLU A 388 -15.55 54.67 23.82
N GLY A 389 -15.34 54.74 25.13
CA GLY A 389 -16.40 55.08 26.10
C GLY A 389 -17.44 53.96 26.31
N PRO A 390 -18.61 54.27 26.91
CA PRO A 390 -19.70 53.31 27.10
C PRO A 390 -20.43 52.99 25.79
N ILE A 391 -21.12 51.86 25.73
CA ILE A 391 -22.00 51.49 24.61
C ILE A 391 -23.37 52.14 24.82
N PRO A 392 -23.95 52.86 23.84
CA PRO A 392 -25.29 53.43 23.95
C PRO A 392 -26.36 52.35 24.15
N GLY A 393 -27.35 52.61 25.01
CA GLY A 393 -28.43 51.65 25.30
C GLY A 393 -29.38 51.36 24.12
N ASP A 394 -29.29 52.11 23.03
CA ASP A 394 -29.99 51.86 21.77
C ASP A 394 -29.09 51.30 20.65
N ALA A 395 -27.81 51.02 20.94
CA ALA A 395 -26.89 50.35 20.02
C ALA A 395 -27.01 48.83 20.11
N THR A 396 -26.92 48.15 18.97
CA THR A 396 -26.97 46.68 18.89
C THR A 396 -25.56 46.10 18.72
N VAL A 397 -25.18 45.16 19.59
CA VAL A 397 -23.93 44.40 19.45
C VAL A 397 -24.19 43.16 18.58
N ILE A 398 -23.56 43.09 17.41
CA ILE A 398 -23.77 42.03 16.41
C ILE A 398 -22.48 41.22 16.22
N PRO A 399 -22.42 39.94 16.65
CA PRO A 399 -21.27 39.08 16.41
C PRO A 399 -20.88 38.97 14.94
N GLN A 400 -19.58 39.10 14.67
CA GLN A 400 -19.00 39.01 13.34
C GLN A 400 -18.19 37.73 13.20
N ILE A 401 -18.12 37.21 11.98
CA ILE A 401 -17.22 36.11 11.62
C ILE A 401 -16.45 36.44 10.33
N SER A 402 -15.43 35.65 10.01
CA SER A 402 -14.87 35.58 8.64
C SER A 402 -14.97 34.16 8.11
N ALA A 403 -15.29 34.05 6.82
CA ALA A 403 -15.17 32.84 6.02
C ALA A 403 -14.40 33.18 4.72
N LYS A 404 -13.08 33.42 4.84
CA LYS A 404 -12.19 33.80 3.73
C LYS A 404 -12.70 35.02 2.93
N GLY A 405 -12.95 36.13 3.63
CA GLY A 405 -13.47 37.37 3.03
C GLY A 405 -13.56 38.52 4.04
N PRO A 406 -14.32 39.59 3.71
CA PRO A 406 -14.69 40.62 4.69
C PRO A 406 -15.44 40.01 5.89
N SER A 407 -15.57 40.79 6.97
CA SER A 407 -16.41 40.43 8.11
C SER A 407 -17.87 40.24 7.69
N LEU A 408 -18.49 39.17 8.18
CA LEU A 408 -19.87 38.82 7.91
C LEU A 408 -20.65 38.75 9.24
N PRO A 409 -21.81 39.41 9.38
CA PRO A 409 -22.65 39.27 10.56
C PRO A 409 -23.12 37.82 10.75
N LEU A 410 -23.07 37.31 11.97
CA LEU A 410 -23.46 35.93 12.29
C LEU A 410 -24.90 35.57 11.85
N PRO A 411 -25.92 36.44 11.98
CA PRO A 411 -27.27 36.15 11.45
C PRO A 411 -27.31 36.08 9.91
N GLU A 412 -26.45 36.82 9.21
CA GLU A 412 -26.32 36.70 7.76
C GLU A 412 -25.59 35.41 7.36
N PHE A 413 -24.57 35.01 8.10
CA PHE A 413 -23.91 33.73 7.90
C PHE A 413 -24.89 32.56 8.06
N GLU A 414 -25.69 32.56 9.13
CA GLU A 414 -26.74 31.58 9.36
C GLU A 414 -27.75 31.57 8.19
N ARG A 415 -28.18 32.75 7.71
CA ARG A 415 -29.04 32.89 6.52
C ARG A 415 -28.40 32.27 5.28
N LYS A 416 -27.10 32.47 5.04
CA LYS A 416 -26.37 31.89 3.91
C LYS A 416 -26.21 30.37 3.99
N LEU A 417 -26.04 29.82 5.20
CA LEU A 417 -26.08 28.36 5.42
C LEU A 417 -27.48 27.79 5.14
N ARG A 418 -28.54 28.41 5.68
CA ARG A 418 -29.93 27.98 5.46
C ARG A 418 -30.35 28.08 3.99
N ALA A 419 -29.90 29.13 3.29
CA ALA A 419 -30.11 29.31 1.85
C ALA A 419 -29.22 28.43 0.96
N ARG A 420 -28.30 27.64 1.54
CA ARG A 420 -27.28 26.83 0.83
C ARG A 420 -26.35 27.64 -0.09
N GLU A 421 -26.21 28.95 0.14
CA GLU A 421 -25.15 29.78 -0.47
C GLU A 421 -23.76 29.36 0.05
N LEU A 422 -23.71 28.86 1.29
CA LEU A 422 -22.55 28.22 1.89
C LEU A 422 -22.94 26.83 2.40
N VAL A 423 -22.05 25.87 2.23
CA VAL A 423 -22.19 24.47 2.65
C VAL A 423 -21.19 24.18 3.76
N VAL A 424 -21.63 23.55 4.84
CA VAL A 424 -20.76 23.08 5.93
C VAL A 424 -19.90 21.92 5.43
N TYR A 425 -18.58 22.01 5.61
CA TYR A 425 -17.69 20.89 5.37
C TYR A 425 -17.92 19.81 6.45
N ALA A 426 -18.37 18.64 6.02
CA ALA A 426 -18.69 17.48 6.85
C ALA A 426 -17.67 16.32 6.67
N GLY A 427 -16.67 16.49 5.79
CA GLY A 427 -15.64 15.49 5.53
C GLY A 427 -14.89 15.03 6.79
N LEU A 428 -14.72 13.71 6.93
CA LEU A 428 -14.14 13.03 8.09
C LEU A 428 -12.60 13.19 8.23
N VAL A 429 -12.02 14.19 7.56
CA VAL A 429 -10.57 14.42 7.47
C VAL A 429 -10.25 15.91 7.52
N SER A 430 -9.03 16.27 7.90
CA SER A 430 -8.60 17.67 7.85
C SER A 430 -8.55 18.20 6.41
N PRO A 431 -8.83 19.50 6.19
CA PRO A 431 -8.63 20.16 4.89
C PRO A 431 -7.22 20.01 4.32
N ILE A 432 -6.22 19.84 5.19
CA ILE A 432 -4.83 19.52 4.80
C ILE A 432 -4.81 18.14 4.13
N THR A 433 -5.28 17.09 4.80
CA THR A 433 -5.33 15.72 4.24
C THR A 433 -6.20 15.65 2.98
N ALA A 434 -7.40 16.23 3.00
CA ALA A 434 -8.27 16.31 1.83
C ALA A 434 -7.59 17.06 0.66
N GLY A 435 -6.86 18.15 0.94
CA GLY A 435 -6.07 18.88 -0.05
C GLY A 435 -4.92 18.06 -0.64
N LYS A 436 -4.29 17.17 0.16
CA LYS A 436 -3.29 16.21 -0.36
C LYS A 436 -3.91 15.18 -1.30
N VAL A 437 -5.07 14.62 -0.93
CA VAL A 437 -5.81 13.64 -1.74
C VAL A 437 -6.32 14.29 -3.04
N LEU A 438 -6.95 15.47 -2.95
CA LEU A 438 -7.38 16.26 -4.11
C LEU A 438 -6.19 16.66 -4.99
N GLY A 439 -5.00 16.85 -4.42
CA GLY A 439 -3.75 17.08 -5.13
C GLY A 439 -3.37 15.97 -6.13
N LEU A 440 -3.91 14.76 -5.97
CA LEU A 440 -3.76 13.64 -6.91
C LEU A 440 -4.72 13.75 -8.11
N VAL A 441 -5.80 14.53 -7.99
CA VAL A 441 -6.82 14.72 -9.05
C VAL A 441 -6.33 15.79 -10.04
N PRO A 442 -6.25 15.49 -11.35
CA PRO A 442 -5.94 16.48 -12.38
C PRO A 442 -6.91 17.66 -12.38
N THR A 443 -6.41 18.89 -12.56
CA THR A 443 -7.20 20.12 -12.43
C THR A 443 -8.36 20.22 -13.42
N ASP A 444 -8.21 19.61 -14.60
CA ASP A 444 -9.24 19.47 -15.64
C ASP A 444 -10.32 18.43 -15.27
N GLU A 445 -9.94 17.34 -14.59
CA GLU A 445 -10.88 16.32 -14.11
C GLU A 445 -11.75 16.84 -12.95
N ARG A 446 -11.20 17.69 -12.07
CA ARG A 446 -11.93 18.34 -10.96
C ARG A 446 -13.19 19.08 -11.42
N ALA A 447 -13.14 19.81 -12.53
CA ALA A 447 -14.30 20.53 -13.06
C ALA A 447 -15.43 19.61 -13.58
N THR A 448 -15.12 18.32 -13.81
CA THR A 448 -16.10 17.28 -14.17
C THR A 448 -16.61 16.56 -12.91
N MET A 449 -15.73 16.27 -11.96
CA MET A 449 -16.09 15.68 -10.65
C MET A 449 -17.02 16.61 -9.84
N ALA A 450 -16.78 17.92 -9.83
CA ALA A 450 -17.66 18.89 -9.17
C ALA A 450 -19.09 18.88 -9.76
N LYS A 451 -19.24 18.70 -11.08
CA LYS A 451 -20.55 18.60 -11.75
C LYS A 451 -21.31 17.31 -11.41
N ARG A 452 -20.61 16.30 -10.86
CA ARG A 452 -21.16 15.06 -10.32
C ARG A 452 -21.42 15.15 -8.80
N GLY A 453 -21.27 16.33 -8.20
CA GLY A 453 -21.44 16.54 -6.76
C GLY A 453 -20.28 16.04 -5.90
N ILE A 454 -19.13 15.68 -6.49
CA ILE A 454 -17.97 15.18 -5.72
C ILE A 454 -17.19 16.38 -5.15
N THR A 455 -17.26 16.57 -3.84
CA THR A 455 -16.62 17.67 -3.08
C THR A 455 -15.40 17.16 -2.29
N MET A 456 -14.81 18.01 -1.44
CA MET A 456 -13.80 17.57 -0.47
C MET A 456 -14.38 16.67 0.64
N ASP A 457 -15.70 16.65 0.86
CA ASP A 457 -16.35 15.80 1.88
C ASP A 457 -16.26 14.31 1.53
N ASN A 458 -16.19 13.97 0.24
CA ASN A 458 -16.13 12.59 -0.25
C ASN A 458 -14.73 11.94 -0.10
N VAL A 459 -13.75 12.64 0.48
CA VAL A 459 -12.44 12.09 0.82
C VAL A 459 -12.60 11.07 1.94
N GLN A 460 -12.42 9.81 1.59
CA GLN A 460 -12.54 8.67 2.48
C GLN A 460 -11.24 8.43 3.26
N GLY A 461 -11.40 7.89 4.47
CA GLY A 461 -10.31 7.41 5.31
C GLY A 461 -10.63 6.03 5.86
N GLY A 462 -9.62 5.16 5.97
CA GLY A 462 -9.82 3.78 6.38
C GLY A 462 -8.59 3.15 7.01
N ARG A 463 -8.84 2.17 7.89
CA ARG A 463 -7.84 1.55 8.75
C ARG A 463 -7.47 0.15 8.26
N PHE A 464 -6.22 -0.04 7.86
CA PHE A 464 -5.69 -1.31 7.36
C PHE A 464 -4.67 -1.88 8.35
N GLY A 465 -5.21 -2.50 9.41
CA GLY A 465 -4.46 -2.86 10.61
C GLY A 465 -3.91 -1.62 11.29
N ASN A 466 -2.58 -1.54 11.40
CA ASN A 466 -1.89 -0.45 12.12
C ASN A 466 -1.65 0.80 11.24
N HIS A 467 -2.34 0.93 10.09
CA HIS A 467 -2.15 2.02 9.12
C HIS A 467 -3.47 2.71 8.82
N GLN A 468 -3.52 4.02 9.01
CA GLN A 468 -4.59 4.85 8.46
C GLN A 468 -4.19 5.34 7.07
N VAL A 469 -5.11 5.22 6.10
CA VAL A 469 -4.92 5.64 4.72
C VAL A 469 -6.14 6.40 4.21
N TYR A 470 -5.92 7.24 3.19
CA TYR A 470 -6.90 8.19 2.66
C TYR A 470 -6.95 8.17 1.13
N TRP A 471 -8.13 8.37 0.56
CA TRP A 471 -8.37 8.35 -0.89
C TRP A 471 -9.64 9.11 -1.26
N LEU A 472 -9.82 9.40 -2.55
CA LEU A 472 -11.06 9.92 -3.12
C LEU A 472 -11.44 9.06 -4.32
N THR A 473 -12.69 8.61 -4.42
CA THR A 473 -13.17 7.82 -5.55
C THR A 473 -14.15 8.62 -6.39
N ASP A 474 -13.81 8.88 -7.65
CA ASP A 474 -14.78 9.25 -8.69
C ASP A 474 -15.49 7.97 -9.13
N TYR A 475 -16.62 7.73 -8.49
CA TYR A 475 -17.43 6.53 -8.65
C TYR A 475 -18.02 6.40 -10.07
N ASP A 476 -18.36 7.52 -10.69
CA ASP A 476 -18.92 7.61 -12.05
C ASP A 476 -17.79 7.63 -13.12
N GLY A 477 -16.62 8.14 -12.75
CA GLY A 477 -15.41 8.12 -13.58
C GLY A 477 -14.62 6.82 -13.51
N GLY A 478 -15.00 5.90 -12.61
CA GLY A 478 -14.33 4.61 -12.40
C GLY A 478 -12.89 4.73 -11.86
N LYS A 479 -12.57 5.78 -11.11
CA LYS A 479 -11.21 6.11 -10.65
C LYS A 479 -11.13 6.30 -9.15
N THR A 480 -10.05 5.84 -8.54
CA THR A 480 -9.67 6.22 -7.17
C THR A 480 -8.32 6.92 -7.18
N TYR A 481 -8.25 8.03 -6.44
CA TYR A 481 -7.07 8.86 -6.26
C TYR A 481 -6.54 8.61 -4.85
N GLY A 482 -5.53 7.74 -4.74
CA GLY A 482 -5.01 7.20 -3.49
C GLY A 482 -4.50 5.76 -3.67
N PRO A 483 -4.25 5.00 -2.59
CA PRO A 483 -4.26 5.41 -1.19
C PRO A 483 -2.99 6.18 -0.78
N VAL A 484 -3.15 7.19 0.07
CA VAL A 484 -2.07 7.97 0.68
C VAL A 484 -2.17 7.98 2.21
N THR A 485 -1.07 8.31 2.90
CA THR A 485 -1.11 8.64 4.34
C THR A 485 -1.69 10.04 4.57
N ALA A 486 -1.95 10.43 5.84
CA ALA A 486 -2.48 11.75 6.20
C ALA A 486 -1.69 12.94 5.59
N TRP A 487 -0.37 12.79 5.36
CA TRP A 487 0.46 13.84 4.76
C TRP A 487 0.56 13.76 3.22
N GLY A 488 -0.15 12.83 2.57
CA GLY A 488 -0.16 12.65 1.12
C GLY A 488 0.94 11.74 0.56
N LYS A 489 1.66 10.97 1.39
CA LYS A 489 2.65 10.01 0.87
C LYS A 489 1.94 8.76 0.34
N PRO A 490 2.23 8.29 -0.90
CA PRO A 490 1.67 7.05 -1.43
C PRO A 490 1.96 5.84 -0.53
N VAL A 491 0.96 4.97 -0.34
CA VAL A 491 1.10 3.77 0.48
C VAL A 491 1.67 2.63 -0.36
N THR A 492 2.85 2.13 -0.01
CA THR A 492 3.58 1.11 -0.79
C THR A 492 3.32 -0.34 -0.36
N LYS A 493 2.48 -0.57 0.66
CA LYS A 493 2.29 -1.91 1.25
C LYS A 493 1.46 -2.82 0.33
N PRO A 494 1.97 -3.98 -0.13
CA PRO A 494 1.25 -4.83 -1.08
C PRO A 494 -0.14 -5.28 -0.63
N ALA A 495 -0.37 -5.55 0.66
CA ALA A 495 -1.72 -5.91 1.14
C ALA A 495 -2.74 -4.77 0.97
N ILE A 496 -2.33 -3.53 1.18
CA ILE A 496 -3.20 -2.34 1.00
C ILE A 496 -3.32 -2.04 -0.50
N LEU A 497 -2.21 -2.02 -1.24
CA LEU A 497 -2.24 -1.85 -2.69
C LEU A 497 -3.05 -2.94 -3.40
N ASN A 498 -3.09 -4.18 -2.90
CA ASN A 498 -3.93 -5.24 -3.44
C ASN A 498 -5.43 -5.03 -3.13
N HIS A 499 -5.78 -4.39 -2.01
CA HIS A 499 -7.17 -4.00 -1.74
C HIS A 499 -7.63 -2.91 -2.71
N PHE A 500 -6.86 -1.83 -2.87
CA PHE A 500 -7.17 -0.77 -3.84
C PHE A 500 -7.03 -1.25 -5.30
N ALA A 501 -6.13 -2.19 -5.58
CA ALA A 501 -6.09 -2.86 -6.87
C ALA A 501 -7.32 -3.75 -7.07
N ALA A 502 -7.87 -4.44 -6.06
CA ALA A 502 -9.11 -5.21 -6.21
C ALA A 502 -10.31 -4.30 -6.51
N LEU A 503 -10.39 -3.12 -5.88
CA LEU A 503 -11.36 -2.05 -6.24
C LEU A 503 -11.24 -1.60 -7.71
N HIS A 504 -10.13 -1.88 -8.40
CA HIS A 504 -9.90 -1.56 -9.80
C HIS A 504 -9.80 -2.77 -10.75
N ALA A 505 -9.52 -3.96 -10.24
CA ALA A 505 -9.17 -5.15 -11.02
C ALA A 505 -10.33 -6.14 -11.13
N ASP A 506 -11.17 -6.24 -10.09
CA ASP A 506 -12.39 -7.04 -10.17
C ASP A 506 -13.51 -6.25 -10.87
N GLY A 507 -13.50 -4.91 -10.76
CA GLY A 507 -14.48 -4.03 -11.42
C GLY A 507 -15.93 -4.21 -10.94
N LYS A 508 -16.13 -4.90 -9.81
CA LYS A 508 -17.44 -5.22 -9.25
C LYS A 508 -18.18 -3.96 -8.84
N LEU A 509 -19.51 -4.02 -8.90
CA LEU A 509 -20.35 -2.97 -8.33
C LEU A 509 -20.30 -3.03 -6.79
N PRO A 510 -20.29 -1.88 -6.10
CA PRO A 510 -20.38 -1.84 -4.65
C PRO A 510 -21.76 -2.34 -4.19
N MET A 511 -21.80 -3.03 -3.07
CA MET A 511 -23.05 -3.37 -2.37
C MET A 511 -23.28 -2.35 -1.25
N VAL A 512 -24.54 -2.10 -0.93
CA VAL A 512 -25.00 -1.31 0.22
C VAL A 512 -25.63 -2.23 1.26
N GLU A 513 -25.91 -1.71 2.45
CA GLU A 513 -26.68 -2.42 3.47
C GLU A 513 -28.16 -2.54 3.04
N PRO A 514 -28.88 -3.61 3.45
CA PRO A 514 -30.32 -3.79 3.19
C PRO A 514 -31.20 -2.63 3.68
N PRO A 515 -32.51 -2.63 3.35
CA PRO A 515 -33.51 -1.81 4.02
C PRO A 515 -33.51 -1.99 5.54
N GLU A 516 -33.95 -0.97 6.27
CA GLU A 516 -34.01 -1.04 7.73
C GLU A 516 -34.95 -2.17 8.20
N GLY A 517 -34.49 -2.96 9.17
CA GLY A 517 -35.21 -4.14 9.65
C GLY A 517 -34.98 -5.44 8.85
N TRP A 518 -34.40 -5.39 7.65
CA TRP A 518 -34.12 -6.59 6.84
C TRP A 518 -32.74 -7.19 7.14
N VAL A 519 -32.58 -8.51 6.98
CA VAL A 519 -31.34 -9.21 7.32
C VAL A 519 -30.62 -9.79 6.10
N ALA A 520 -29.30 -9.68 6.04
CA ALA A 520 -28.50 -10.20 4.92
C ALA A 520 -28.52 -11.75 4.78
N ALA A 521 -29.18 -12.46 5.71
CA ALA A 521 -29.41 -13.90 5.65
C ALA A 521 -30.63 -14.29 4.79
N ASP A 522 -31.68 -13.45 4.76
CA ASP A 522 -32.90 -13.69 3.97
C ASP A 522 -33.04 -12.73 2.77
N THR A 523 -32.23 -11.67 2.70
CA THR A 523 -32.34 -10.64 1.67
C THR A 523 -31.35 -10.87 0.52
N ILE A 524 -31.87 -11.10 -0.68
CA ILE A 524 -31.09 -11.03 -1.93
C ILE A 524 -30.80 -9.56 -2.23
N MET A 525 -29.55 -9.25 -2.53
CA MET A 525 -29.09 -7.90 -2.85
C MET A 525 -28.51 -7.87 -4.26
N ILE A 526 -28.98 -6.94 -5.08
CA ILE A 526 -28.55 -6.75 -6.48
C ILE A 526 -28.06 -5.31 -6.63
N ALA A 527 -26.79 -5.12 -6.93
CA ALA A 527 -26.24 -3.85 -7.40
C ALA A 527 -26.27 -3.81 -8.94
N ALA A 528 -26.70 -2.70 -9.51
CA ALA A 528 -26.73 -2.46 -10.94
C ALA A 528 -26.11 -1.10 -11.30
N LEU A 529 -25.47 -1.03 -12.46
CA LEU A 529 -24.99 0.21 -13.09
C LEU A 529 -25.67 0.34 -14.43
N VAL A 530 -26.51 1.36 -14.60
CA VAL A 530 -27.32 1.62 -15.80
C VAL A 530 -27.16 3.09 -16.17
N ASP A 531 -26.67 3.36 -17.37
CA ASP A 531 -26.35 4.70 -17.89
C ASP A 531 -25.54 5.56 -16.90
N ASP A 532 -24.43 4.99 -16.43
CA ASP A 532 -23.50 5.55 -15.43
C ASP A 532 -24.12 5.90 -14.05
N ARG A 533 -25.39 5.56 -13.80
CA ARG A 533 -26.04 5.69 -12.47
C ARG A 533 -26.09 4.34 -11.76
N ARG A 534 -25.81 4.29 -10.46
CA ARG A 534 -26.04 3.08 -9.67
C ARG A 534 -27.45 2.99 -9.12
N LEU A 535 -27.90 1.74 -9.07
CA LEU A 535 -29.17 1.29 -8.52
C LEU A 535 -28.86 0.08 -7.63
N TRP A 536 -29.59 -0.06 -6.53
CA TRP A 536 -29.63 -1.30 -5.75
C TRP A 536 -31.07 -1.77 -5.64
N PHE A 537 -31.24 -3.08 -5.62
CA PHE A 537 -32.50 -3.75 -5.38
C PHE A 537 -32.29 -4.73 -4.24
N ALA A 538 -33.16 -4.67 -3.24
CA ALA A 538 -33.25 -5.64 -2.16
C ALA A 538 -34.52 -6.47 -2.36
N TRP A 539 -34.43 -7.78 -2.10
CA TRP A 539 -35.56 -8.69 -2.11
C TRP A 539 -35.48 -9.62 -0.90
N ASN A 540 -36.37 -9.41 0.07
CA ASN A 540 -36.49 -10.28 1.24
C ASN A 540 -37.22 -11.59 0.86
N GLN A 541 -36.60 -12.74 1.11
CA GLN A 541 -37.17 -14.06 0.82
C GLN A 541 -38.27 -14.49 1.80
N THR A 542 -38.30 -13.91 3.01
CA THR A 542 -39.24 -14.22 4.09
C THR A 542 -40.55 -13.44 3.97
N THR A 543 -40.47 -12.14 3.65
CA THR A 543 -41.65 -11.25 3.53
C THR A 543 -42.16 -11.11 2.09
N HIS A 544 -41.40 -11.62 1.10
CA HIS A 544 -41.62 -11.42 -0.34
C HIS A 544 -41.68 -9.94 -0.77
N GLU A 545 -41.09 -9.05 0.02
CA GLU A 545 -40.99 -7.64 -0.28
C GLU A 545 -39.79 -7.33 -1.19
N THR A 546 -39.92 -6.28 -2.02
CA THR A 546 -38.77 -5.57 -2.62
C THR A 546 -38.68 -4.13 -2.18
N SER A 547 -37.46 -3.63 -2.14
CA SER A 547 -37.17 -2.20 -2.12
C SER A 547 -36.06 -1.89 -3.13
N ARG A 548 -36.01 -0.64 -3.58
CA ARG A 548 -35.06 -0.13 -4.56
C ARG A 548 -34.39 1.13 -4.03
N ARG A 549 -33.11 1.31 -4.32
CA ARG A 549 -32.32 2.49 -3.94
C ARG A 549 -31.59 3.05 -5.14
N VAL A 550 -31.47 4.37 -5.21
CA VAL A 550 -30.68 5.08 -6.23
C VAL A 550 -29.44 5.70 -5.59
N GLU A 551 -28.39 5.92 -6.37
CA GLU A 551 -27.18 6.61 -5.90
C GLU A 551 -27.50 8.03 -5.37
N GLY A 552 -27.08 8.30 -4.13
CA GLY A 552 -27.40 9.54 -3.42
C GLY A 552 -28.79 9.60 -2.75
N GLY A 553 -29.62 8.56 -2.87
CA GLY A 553 -30.93 8.46 -2.22
C GLY A 553 -31.02 7.34 -1.19
N ASP A 554 -32.20 7.21 -0.60
CA ASP A 554 -32.56 6.15 0.35
C ASP A 554 -33.33 5.00 -0.33
N TRP A 555 -33.80 4.04 0.46
CA TRP A 555 -34.61 2.92 0.01
C TRP A 555 -36.07 3.37 -0.24
N GLU A 556 -36.60 3.07 -1.43
CA GLU A 556 -38.02 3.23 -1.80
C GLU A 556 -38.92 2.36 -0.90
N GLU A 557 -40.17 2.78 -0.66
CA GLU A 557 -41.12 2.04 0.19
C GLU A 557 -41.26 0.56 -0.26
N PRO A 558 -41.19 -0.41 0.68
CA PRO A 558 -41.30 -1.83 0.34
C PRO A 558 -42.58 -2.22 -0.38
N ARG A 559 -42.46 -3.11 -1.37
CA ARG A 559 -43.58 -3.65 -2.16
C ARG A 559 -43.63 -5.17 -2.05
N VAL A 560 -44.74 -5.71 -1.59
CA VAL A 560 -44.99 -7.16 -1.53
C VAL A 560 -45.30 -7.69 -2.94
N HIS A 561 -44.79 -8.87 -3.25
CA HIS A 561 -45.03 -9.60 -4.51
C HIS A 561 -45.36 -11.07 -4.25
N ASP A 562 -45.89 -11.76 -5.26
CA ASP A 562 -46.11 -13.21 -5.19
C ASP A 562 -44.77 -13.97 -5.13
N GLY A 563 -44.64 -14.87 -4.14
CA GLY A 563 -43.47 -15.75 -3.97
C GLY A 563 -43.48 -17.00 -4.88
N ALA A 564 -44.49 -17.16 -5.73
CA ALA A 564 -44.68 -18.31 -6.62
C ALA A 564 -45.07 -17.86 -8.04
N LEU A 565 -44.71 -18.65 -9.05
CA LEU A 565 -44.94 -18.40 -10.48
C LEU A 565 -46.44 -18.50 -10.84
N ASN A 566 -47.20 -17.47 -10.48
CA ASN A 566 -48.64 -17.38 -10.71
C ASN A 566 -48.94 -16.62 -12.00
N TRP A 567 -49.69 -17.25 -12.91
CA TRP A 567 -50.28 -16.59 -14.09
C TRP A 567 -51.61 -15.94 -13.70
N ASP A 568 -51.77 -14.68 -14.08
CA ASP A 568 -52.99 -13.88 -13.96
C ASP A 568 -53.66 -13.80 -15.35
N PRO A 569 -54.76 -14.54 -15.60
CA PRO A 569 -55.46 -14.52 -16.88
C PRO A 569 -56.17 -13.18 -17.17
N SER A 570 -56.34 -12.31 -16.18
CA SER A 570 -57.02 -11.01 -16.34
C SER A 570 -56.04 -9.88 -16.71
N ALA A 571 -54.79 -9.99 -16.26
CA ALA A 571 -53.69 -9.12 -16.66
C ALA A 571 -52.86 -9.65 -17.84
N GLU A 572 -53.15 -10.87 -18.32
CA GLU A 572 -52.32 -11.68 -19.23
C GLU A 572 -50.84 -11.66 -18.83
N SER A 573 -50.53 -11.80 -17.53
CA SER A 573 -49.19 -11.56 -16.99
C SER A 573 -48.88 -12.42 -15.77
N PHE A 574 -47.62 -12.38 -15.32
CA PHE A 574 -47.17 -12.94 -14.06
C PHE A 574 -46.98 -11.83 -13.03
N ASN A 575 -47.50 -12.05 -11.83
CA ASN A 575 -47.34 -11.13 -10.69
C ASN A 575 -46.18 -11.54 -9.77
N ASP A 576 -45.51 -12.66 -10.08
CA ASP A 576 -44.33 -13.14 -9.36
C ASP A 576 -43.09 -12.27 -9.61
N LEU A 577 -42.27 -12.17 -8.57
CA LEU A 577 -41.14 -11.27 -8.56
C LEU A 577 -39.97 -11.69 -9.47
N ALA A 578 -39.77 -12.99 -9.69
CA ALA A 578 -38.71 -13.47 -10.59
C ALA A 578 -39.04 -13.14 -12.06
N SER A 579 -40.32 -13.14 -12.43
CA SER A 579 -40.81 -12.69 -13.74
C SER A 579 -40.82 -11.17 -13.88
N LEU A 580 -41.29 -10.43 -12.88
CA LEU A 580 -41.26 -8.96 -12.89
C LEU A 580 -39.83 -8.40 -13.00
N LEU A 581 -38.85 -9.06 -12.35
CA LEU A 581 -37.45 -8.70 -12.44
C LEU A 581 -36.85 -9.04 -13.82
N LEU A 582 -37.22 -10.18 -14.43
CA LEU A 582 -36.87 -10.52 -15.81
C LEU A 582 -37.33 -9.44 -16.81
N PHE A 583 -38.58 -8.95 -16.72
CA PHE A 583 -39.06 -7.87 -17.61
C PHE A 583 -38.41 -6.52 -17.32
N SER A 584 -38.16 -6.21 -16.04
CA SER A 584 -37.47 -4.99 -15.65
C SER A 584 -36.04 -4.94 -16.21
N VAL A 585 -35.35 -6.08 -16.24
CA VAL A 585 -34.00 -6.23 -16.81
C VAL A 585 -34.04 -6.29 -18.34
N GLU A 586 -34.93 -7.06 -18.96
CA GLU A 586 -34.99 -7.15 -20.44
C GLU A 586 -35.39 -5.81 -21.09
N ARG A 587 -36.31 -5.05 -20.48
CA ARG A 587 -36.66 -3.68 -20.92
C ARG A 587 -35.51 -2.68 -20.75
N GLN A 588 -34.59 -2.88 -19.80
CA GLN A 588 -33.39 -2.05 -19.66
C GLN A 588 -32.27 -2.50 -20.62
N SER A 589 -32.10 -3.81 -20.81
CA SER A 589 -31.08 -4.42 -21.69
C SER A 589 -31.26 -4.04 -23.16
N TYR A 590 -32.51 -3.90 -23.64
CA TYR A 590 -32.79 -3.58 -25.04
C TYR A 590 -32.29 -2.21 -25.54
N GLU A 591 -31.96 -1.28 -24.63
CA GLU A 591 -31.43 0.05 -24.98
C GLU A 591 -30.04 0.36 -24.37
N ARG A 592 -29.68 -0.24 -23.23
CA ARG A 592 -28.67 0.36 -22.31
C ARG A 592 -27.58 -0.62 -21.88
N HIS A 593 -26.38 -0.10 -21.67
CA HIS A 593 -25.19 -0.90 -21.32
C HIS A 593 -25.13 -1.22 -19.81
N ALA A 594 -26.05 -2.08 -19.34
CA ALA A 594 -26.13 -2.44 -17.93
C ALA A 594 -24.98 -3.37 -17.46
N LYS A 595 -24.60 -3.26 -16.19
CA LYS A 595 -23.80 -4.25 -15.45
C LYS A 595 -24.51 -4.61 -14.15
N TYR A 596 -24.29 -5.83 -13.65
CA TYR A 596 -24.92 -6.31 -12.41
C TYR A 596 -23.94 -7.04 -11.49
N ARG A 597 -24.21 -7.00 -10.18
CA ARG A 597 -23.62 -7.88 -9.16
C ARG A 597 -24.74 -8.36 -8.22
N VAL A 598 -24.73 -9.63 -7.83
CA VAL A 598 -25.73 -10.27 -6.95
C VAL A 598 -25.05 -10.89 -5.73
N THR A 599 -25.67 -10.78 -4.55
CA THR A 599 -25.29 -11.46 -3.32
C THR A 599 -26.53 -11.81 -2.47
N GLY A 600 -26.36 -12.53 -1.36
CA GLY A 600 -27.45 -13.03 -0.51
C GLY A 600 -27.90 -14.46 -0.85
N PRO A 601 -29.10 -14.89 -0.39
CA PRO A 601 -29.59 -16.27 -0.51
C PRO A 601 -30.23 -16.57 -1.87
N TRP A 602 -29.52 -16.25 -2.96
CA TRP A 602 -30.09 -16.26 -4.31
C TRP A 602 -30.29 -17.65 -4.94
N LEU A 603 -29.74 -18.72 -4.34
CA LEU A 603 -29.70 -20.05 -4.96
C LEU A 603 -31.12 -20.65 -5.10
N GLY A 604 -31.47 -21.06 -6.31
CA GLY A 604 -32.80 -21.60 -6.62
C GLY A 604 -33.85 -20.54 -6.98
N VAL A 605 -33.54 -19.25 -6.79
CA VAL A 605 -34.50 -18.15 -6.92
C VAL A 605 -34.10 -17.19 -8.05
N LEU A 606 -32.83 -16.78 -8.10
CA LEU A 606 -32.30 -15.90 -9.13
C LEU A 606 -31.05 -16.51 -9.77
N TYR A 607 -31.00 -16.56 -11.10
CA TYR A 607 -29.98 -17.32 -11.83
C TYR A 607 -29.08 -16.42 -12.69
N PRO A 608 -27.79 -16.77 -12.87
CA PRO A 608 -26.89 -16.10 -13.83
C PRO A 608 -27.32 -16.19 -15.31
N SER A 609 -28.44 -16.84 -15.60
CA SER A 609 -29.10 -16.86 -16.91
C SER A 609 -30.11 -15.73 -17.14
N ASP A 610 -30.48 -15.02 -16.07
CA ASP A 610 -31.66 -14.14 -16.04
C ASP A 610 -31.24 -12.67 -16.20
N LEU A 611 -29.98 -12.38 -15.89
CA LEU A 611 -29.31 -11.11 -16.14
C LEU A 611 -28.38 -11.25 -17.35
N ASP A 612 -28.36 -10.24 -18.22
CA ASP A 612 -27.50 -10.24 -19.40
C ASP A 612 -26.01 -10.05 -19.04
N LYS A 613 -25.14 -10.32 -20.01
CA LYS A 613 -23.68 -10.27 -19.81
C LYS A 613 -23.20 -8.80 -19.83
N PRO A 614 -22.64 -8.24 -18.73
CA PRO A 614 -22.01 -8.95 -17.62
C PRO A 614 -22.73 -8.77 -16.26
N ALA A 615 -23.27 -9.87 -15.76
CA ALA A 615 -23.69 -10.02 -14.36
C ALA A 615 -22.71 -10.89 -13.57
N GLU A 616 -22.36 -10.46 -12.36
CA GLU A 616 -21.55 -11.20 -11.41
C GLU A 616 -22.41 -11.71 -10.25
N PHE A 617 -22.11 -12.92 -9.75
CA PHE A 617 -22.79 -13.52 -8.60
C PHE A 617 -21.74 -13.91 -7.57
N ASP A 618 -21.78 -13.29 -6.39
CA ASP A 618 -21.01 -13.74 -5.22
C ASP A 618 -21.59 -15.10 -4.73
N PRO A 619 -20.82 -15.93 -3.99
CA PRO A 619 -21.32 -17.22 -3.50
C PRO A 619 -22.63 -17.06 -2.70
N PRO A 620 -23.64 -17.94 -2.91
CA PRO A 620 -24.93 -17.79 -2.26
C PRO A 620 -24.82 -18.04 -0.75
N THR A 621 -25.46 -17.21 0.05
CA THR A 621 -25.50 -17.36 1.52
C THR A 621 -26.61 -18.29 2.01
N GLY A 622 -27.53 -18.68 1.11
CA GLY A 622 -28.69 -19.52 1.35
C GLY A 622 -29.47 -19.79 0.06
N GLY A 623 -30.66 -20.37 0.19
CA GLY A 623 -31.50 -20.84 -0.92
C GLY A 623 -31.24 -22.30 -1.30
N GLU A 624 -32.25 -22.97 -1.88
CA GLU A 624 -32.22 -24.39 -2.24
C GLU A 624 -32.47 -24.57 -3.75
N LEU A 625 -31.62 -25.36 -4.41
CA LEU A 625 -31.71 -25.62 -5.85
C LEU A 625 -32.53 -26.88 -6.13
N ASP A 626 -33.85 -26.78 -6.03
CA ASP A 626 -34.77 -27.80 -6.53
C ASP A 626 -34.77 -27.78 -8.08
N VAL A 627 -34.31 -28.87 -8.68
CA VAL A 627 -34.25 -29.02 -10.14
C VAL A 627 -35.56 -29.56 -10.70
N ASP A 628 -36.31 -30.36 -9.93
CA ASP A 628 -37.49 -31.08 -10.39
C ASP A 628 -38.71 -30.14 -10.35
N ARG A 629 -38.80 -29.27 -9.34
CA ARG A 629 -39.69 -28.09 -9.35
C ARG A 629 -39.41 -27.20 -10.56
N LEU A 630 -38.14 -26.88 -10.83
CA LEU A 630 -37.74 -25.98 -11.92
C LEU A 630 -38.02 -26.55 -13.32
N GLU A 631 -38.02 -27.88 -13.46
CA GLU A 631 -38.52 -28.55 -14.67
C GLU A 631 -40.05 -28.61 -14.74
N SER A 632 -40.75 -28.72 -13.62
CA SER A 632 -42.20 -28.62 -13.56
C SER A 632 -42.70 -27.21 -13.94
N GLU A 633 -42.03 -26.15 -13.45
CA GLU A 633 -42.28 -24.76 -13.84
C GLU A 633 -42.02 -24.52 -15.34
N ARG A 634 -40.98 -25.14 -15.91
CA ARG A 634 -40.73 -25.13 -17.37
C ARG A 634 -41.88 -25.77 -18.14
N ASP A 635 -42.40 -26.90 -17.66
CA ASP A 635 -43.42 -27.67 -18.38
C ASP A 635 -44.80 -27.01 -18.29
N PHE A 636 -45.12 -26.35 -17.18
CA PHE A 636 -46.24 -25.40 -17.08
C PHE A 636 -46.11 -24.25 -18.09
N LEU A 637 -44.96 -23.58 -18.15
CA LEU A 637 -44.69 -22.51 -19.12
C LEU A 637 -44.69 -22.99 -20.59
N LEU A 638 -44.39 -24.27 -20.82
CA LEU A 638 -44.50 -24.89 -22.14
C LEU A 638 -45.96 -25.03 -22.58
N GLN A 639 -46.84 -25.50 -21.68
CA GLN A 639 -48.28 -25.61 -21.90
C GLN A 639 -48.94 -24.23 -22.06
N LEU A 640 -48.69 -23.30 -21.14
CA LEU A 640 -49.27 -21.95 -21.16
C LEU A 640 -48.92 -21.19 -22.46
N SER A 641 -47.72 -21.44 -23.01
CA SER A 641 -47.29 -20.89 -24.30
C SER A 641 -47.96 -21.52 -25.54
N LEU A 642 -48.73 -22.61 -25.38
CA LEU A 642 -49.59 -23.16 -26.42
C LEU A 642 -51.03 -22.60 -26.30
N GLU A 643 -51.47 -22.35 -25.07
CA GLU A 643 -52.78 -21.76 -24.75
C GLU A 643 -52.82 -20.25 -25.07
N HIS A 644 -51.73 -19.53 -24.78
CA HIS A 644 -51.54 -18.11 -25.09
C HIS A 644 -50.37 -17.92 -26.08
N PRO A 645 -50.52 -18.27 -27.37
CA PRO A 645 -49.43 -18.27 -28.36
C PRO A 645 -48.90 -16.88 -28.70
N ASP A 646 -49.70 -15.82 -28.49
CA ASP A 646 -49.32 -14.44 -28.78
C ASP A 646 -48.69 -13.71 -27.59
N ALA A 647 -48.80 -14.23 -26.37
CA ALA A 647 -48.28 -13.63 -25.14
C ALA A 647 -46.73 -13.61 -25.08
N ASP A 648 -46.12 -12.48 -25.46
CA ASP A 648 -44.66 -12.33 -25.55
C ASP A 648 -43.94 -12.49 -24.19
N ASN A 649 -44.60 -12.14 -23.10
CA ASN A 649 -44.10 -12.36 -21.74
C ASN A 649 -43.91 -13.86 -21.43
N VAL A 650 -44.88 -14.71 -21.77
CA VAL A 650 -44.78 -16.17 -21.63
C VAL A 650 -43.61 -16.69 -22.49
N LYS A 651 -43.43 -16.16 -23.71
CA LYS A 651 -42.29 -16.52 -24.60
C LYS A 651 -40.94 -16.16 -23.96
N THR A 652 -40.80 -14.98 -23.36
CA THR A 652 -39.57 -14.55 -22.64
C THR A 652 -39.27 -15.46 -21.44
N ILE A 653 -40.24 -15.74 -20.58
CA ILE A 653 -40.01 -16.54 -19.37
C ILE A 653 -39.74 -18.01 -19.74
N LYS A 654 -40.46 -18.57 -20.72
CA LYS A 654 -40.18 -19.90 -21.32
C LYS A 654 -38.75 -20.00 -21.88
N LYS A 655 -38.24 -18.92 -22.47
CA LYS A 655 -36.85 -18.81 -22.94
C LYS A 655 -35.85 -18.63 -21.78
N ALA A 656 -36.26 -18.11 -20.62
CA ALA A 656 -35.43 -17.96 -19.41
C ALA A 656 -35.35 -19.26 -18.59
N ILE A 657 -36.49 -19.88 -18.26
CA ILE A 657 -36.57 -21.13 -17.47
C ILE A 657 -35.75 -22.27 -18.11
N GLY A 658 -35.75 -22.37 -19.45
CA GLY A 658 -34.90 -23.33 -20.17
C GLY A 658 -33.38 -23.08 -20.00
N ARG A 659 -32.95 -21.84 -19.73
CA ARG A 659 -31.57 -21.51 -19.35
C ARG A 659 -31.32 -21.84 -17.87
N ARG A 660 -32.28 -21.52 -16.98
CA ARG A 660 -32.22 -21.85 -15.53
C ARG A 660 -32.01 -23.35 -15.31
N VAL A 661 -32.86 -24.21 -15.88
CA VAL A 661 -32.75 -25.69 -15.82
C VAL A 661 -31.39 -26.18 -16.34
N LYS A 662 -30.93 -25.63 -17.47
CA LYS A 662 -29.63 -26.03 -18.07
C LYS A 662 -28.44 -25.63 -17.19
N TRP A 663 -28.52 -24.50 -16.48
CA TRP A 663 -27.53 -24.07 -15.50
C TRP A 663 -27.61 -24.92 -14.23
N ALA A 664 -28.81 -25.16 -13.71
CA ALA A 664 -29.06 -25.94 -12.50
C ALA A 664 -28.50 -27.37 -12.60
N LYS A 665 -28.75 -28.05 -13.74
CA LYS A 665 -28.18 -29.37 -14.05
C LYS A 665 -26.65 -29.39 -14.28
N GLN A 666 -25.98 -28.24 -14.16
CA GLN A 666 -24.52 -28.11 -14.19
C GLN A 666 -23.92 -27.58 -12.87
N TRP A 667 -24.73 -27.02 -11.98
CA TRP A 667 -24.33 -26.62 -10.62
C TRP A 667 -23.83 -27.84 -9.83
N GLY A 668 -22.96 -27.61 -8.84
CA GLY A 668 -22.34 -28.65 -8.02
C GLY A 668 -21.33 -29.58 -8.72
N LYS A 669 -21.22 -29.59 -10.06
CA LYS A 669 -20.25 -30.47 -10.78
C LYS A 669 -18.81 -29.92 -10.64
N PRO A 670 -17.89 -30.62 -9.94
CA PRO A 670 -16.64 -30.00 -9.48
C PRO A 670 -15.62 -29.85 -10.60
N LYS A 671 -15.06 -28.63 -10.72
CA LYS A 671 -13.85 -28.35 -11.52
C LYS A 671 -12.60 -27.99 -10.71
N ARG A 672 -12.73 -27.58 -9.44
CA ARG A 672 -11.60 -27.08 -8.61
C ARG A 672 -10.97 -28.12 -7.66
N GLY A 673 -11.75 -29.04 -7.08
CA GLY A 673 -11.23 -30.01 -6.09
C GLY A 673 -10.16 -30.96 -6.64
N ALA A 674 -10.38 -31.49 -7.86
CA ALA A 674 -9.47 -32.41 -8.52
C ALA A 674 -8.11 -31.80 -8.90
N GLU A 675 -7.97 -30.47 -8.91
CA GLU A 675 -6.68 -29.80 -9.13
C GLU A 675 -5.93 -29.59 -7.80
N ALA A 676 -6.64 -29.31 -6.71
CA ALA A 676 -6.06 -29.19 -5.37
C ALA A 676 -5.49 -30.53 -4.86
N LEU A 677 -6.24 -31.63 -5.00
CA LEU A 677 -5.76 -32.98 -4.63
C LEU A 677 -4.47 -33.35 -5.37
N ARG A 678 -4.43 -33.11 -6.69
CA ARG A 678 -3.23 -33.34 -7.53
C ARG A 678 -2.06 -32.40 -7.23
N ALA A 679 -2.29 -31.27 -6.56
CA ALA A 679 -1.23 -30.39 -6.09
C ALA A 679 -0.63 -30.93 -4.78
N ALA A 680 -1.46 -31.30 -3.81
CA ALA A 680 -1.03 -31.90 -2.55
C ALA A 680 -0.27 -33.23 -2.75
N GLU A 681 -0.75 -34.09 -3.65
CA GLU A 681 -0.06 -35.35 -3.99
C GLU A 681 1.36 -35.13 -4.57
N LYS A 682 1.58 -34.03 -5.31
CA LYS A 682 2.90 -33.63 -5.81
C LYS A 682 3.79 -32.99 -4.74
N GLU A 683 3.23 -32.27 -3.77
CA GLU A 683 4.01 -31.74 -2.65
C GLU A 683 4.51 -32.87 -1.75
N ILE A 684 3.71 -33.93 -1.55
CA ILE A 684 4.16 -35.16 -0.87
C ILE A 684 5.30 -35.84 -1.64
N GLU A 685 5.21 -35.97 -2.98
CA GLU A 685 6.28 -36.53 -3.81
C GLU A 685 7.59 -35.71 -3.70
N ALA A 686 7.50 -34.38 -3.71
CA ALA A 686 8.64 -33.48 -3.56
C ALA A 686 9.25 -33.52 -2.13
N ALA A 687 8.42 -33.61 -1.09
CA ALA A 687 8.86 -33.73 0.30
C ALA A 687 9.55 -35.09 0.56
N ASP A 688 9.00 -36.18 0.02
CA ASP A 688 9.57 -37.53 0.14
C ASP A 688 10.92 -37.64 -0.58
N TRP A 689 11.05 -37.05 -1.78
CA TRP A 689 12.34 -36.92 -2.46
C TRP A 689 13.36 -36.11 -1.64
N THR A 690 12.92 -35.01 -1.01
CA THR A 690 13.77 -34.15 -0.18
C THR A 690 14.26 -34.89 1.08
N LEU A 691 13.39 -35.67 1.73
CA LEU A 691 13.76 -36.51 2.87
C LEU A 691 14.80 -37.56 2.49
N ARG A 692 14.60 -38.29 1.39
CA ARG A 692 15.59 -39.28 0.90
C ARG A 692 16.94 -38.65 0.58
N ALA A 693 16.96 -37.42 0.07
CA ALA A 693 18.19 -36.68 -0.19
C ALA A 693 18.91 -36.26 1.11
N ALA A 694 18.16 -35.83 2.13
CA ALA A 694 18.69 -35.49 3.46
C ALA A 694 19.26 -36.75 4.17
N GLU A 695 18.53 -37.87 4.17
CA GLU A 695 19.03 -39.15 4.71
C GLU A 695 20.35 -39.57 4.06
N GLN A 696 20.47 -39.47 2.73
CA GLN A 696 21.71 -39.80 2.03
C GLN A 696 22.86 -38.86 2.39
N ALA A 697 22.59 -37.58 2.67
CA ALA A 697 23.58 -36.64 3.16
C ALA A 697 24.02 -36.96 4.60
N ALA A 698 23.07 -37.30 5.48
CA ALA A 698 23.34 -37.70 6.86
C ALA A 698 24.17 -38.99 6.93
N ARG A 699 23.78 -40.04 6.20
CA ARG A 699 24.55 -41.31 6.12
C ARG A 699 25.97 -41.10 5.58
N LYS A 700 26.17 -40.17 4.64
CA LYS A 700 27.51 -39.79 4.14
C LYS A 700 28.32 -39.01 5.19
N ALA A 701 27.68 -38.16 5.99
CA ALA A 701 28.34 -37.44 7.07
C ALA A 701 28.76 -38.38 8.21
N ASP A 702 27.91 -39.34 8.60
CA ASP A 702 28.23 -40.38 9.58
C ASP A 702 29.36 -41.29 9.11
N TRP A 703 29.37 -41.69 7.83
CA TRP A 703 30.47 -42.46 7.25
C TRP A 703 31.78 -41.66 7.31
N ALA A 704 31.75 -40.38 6.92
CA ALA A 704 32.91 -39.48 6.97
C ALA A 704 33.34 -39.08 8.40
N LEU A 705 32.52 -39.32 9.42
CA LEU A 705 32.85 -39.24 10.84
C LEU A 705 33.52 -40.54 11.32
N ARG A 706 32.99 -41.70 10.94
CA ARG A 706 33.58 -43.02 11.25
C ARG A 706 34.98 -43.18 10.65
N SER A 707 35.24 -42.57 9.49
CA SER A 707 36.56 -42.54 8.85
C SER A 707 37.43 -41.32 9.20
N ALA A 708 37.10 -40.56 10.25
CA ALA A 708 37.81 -39.32 10.59
C ALA A 708 39.05 -39.57 11.46
N ALA A 709 40.18 -38.94 11.09
CA ALA A 709 41.33 -38.80 11.98
C ALA A 709 40.95 -37.98 13.24
N PRO A 710 41.59 -38.21 14.41
CA PRO A 710 41.18 -37.60 15.69
C PRO A 710 41.01 -36.07 15.64
N SER A 711 41.96 -35.36 15.01
CA SER A 711 41.96 -33.90 14.87
C SER A 711 40.78 -33.32 14.07
N MET A 712 40.09 -34.14 13.26
CA MET A 712 38.94 -33.72 12.45
C MET A 712 37.60 -34.24 12.99
N ARG A 713 37.61 -35.05 14.05
CA ARG A 713 36.45 -35.81 14.53
C ARG A 713 35.31 -34.89 14.97
N GLU A 714 35.57 -33.87 15.79
CA GLU A 714 34.55 -32.89 16.23
C GLU A 714 33.91 -32.12 15.07
N ALA A 715 34.70 -31.80 14.03
CA ALA A 715 34.21 -31.05 12.88
C ALA A 715 33.29 -31.91 12.02
N LYS A 716 33.63 -33.20 11.86
CA LYS A 716 32.76 -34.20 11.22
C LYS A 716 31.52 -34.50 12.05
N GLU A 717 31.62 -34.53 13.38
CA GLU A 717 30.49 -34.77 14.26
C GLU A 717 29.48 -33.61 14.23
N ARG A 718 29.95 -32.35 14.27
CA ARG A 718 29.11 -31.18 14.05
C ARG A 718 28.43 -31.19 12.67
N ALA A 719 29.12 -31.67 11.63
CA ALA A 719 28.53 -31.83 10.30
C ALA A 719 27.46 -32.95 10.26
N ALA A 720 27.71 -34.09 10.92
CA ALA A 720 26.76 -35.21 11.03
C ALA A 720 25.49 -34.81 11.79
N ARG A 721 25.64 -34.20 12.98
CA ARG A 721 24.52 -33.66 13.77
C ARG A 721 23.66 -32.69 12.93
N LYS A 722 24.28 -31.76 12.20
CA LYS A 722 23.56 -30.82 11.32
C LYS A 722 22.86 -31.51 10.13
N ALA A 723 23.46 -32.56 9.57
CA ALA A 723 22.82 -33.33 8.50
C ALA A 723 21.59 -34.08 9.00
N TRP A 724 21.66 -34.71 10.19
CA TRP A 724 20.50 -35.35 10.82
C TRP A 724 19.38 -34.37 11.17
N GLN A 725 19.70 -33.17 11.70
CA GLN A 725 18.71 -32.09 11.88
C GLN A 725 18.02 -31.66 10.57
N THR A 726 18.71 -31.77 9.43
CA THR A 726 18.13 -31.50 8.11
C THR A 726 17.18 -32.62 7.67
N THR A 727 17.46 -33.87 8.06
CA THR A 727 16.58 -35.03 7.86
C THR A 727 15.29 -34.90 8.68
N GLU A 728 15.39 -34.49 9.96
CA GLU A 728 14.24 -34.26 10.84
C GLU A 728 13.27 -33.23 10.24
N GLN A 729 13.78 -32.06 9.84
CA GLN A 729 12.99 -31.00 9.19
C GLN A 729 12.33 -31.45 7.86
N ALA A 730 12.98 -32.33 7.11
CA ALA A 730 12.40 -32.90 5.90
C ALA A 730 11.29 -33.93 6.21
N ALA A 731 11.40 -34.68 7.30
CA ALA A 731 10.38 -35.62 7.76
C ALA A 731 9.14 -34.90 8.31
N GLU A 732 9.32 -33.83 9.10
CA GLU A 732 8.22 -32.97 9.56
C GLU A 732 7.43 -32.39 8.38
N ARG A 733 8.12 -31.89 7.34
CA ARG A 733 7.46 -31.37 6.14
C ARG A 733 6.67 -32.43 5.40
N LEU A 734 7.18 -33.66 5.30
CA LEU A 734 6.49 -34.79 4.68
C LEU A 734 5.24 -35.20 5.48
N LEU A 735 5.31 -35.17 6.81
CA LEU A 735 4.17 -35.44 7.69
C LEU A 735 3.07 -34.39 7.50
N LEU A 736 3.44 -33.11 7.48
CA LEU A 736 2.48 -31.99 7.35
C LEU A 736 1.81 -31.97 5.97
N ALA A 737 2.55 -32.26 4.89
CA ALA A 737 1.97 -32.42 3.55
C ALA A 737 0.98 -33.60 3.45
N ARG A 738 1.22 -34.70 4.20
CA ARG A 738 0.29 -35.83 4.30
C ARG A 738 -0.96 -35.48 5.10
N GLN A 739 -0.83 -34.71 6.18
CA GLN A 739 -1.97 -34.21 6.96
C GLN A 739 -2.88 -33.33 6.09
N GLN A 740 -2.32 -32.40 5.32
CA GLN A 740 -3.08 -31.53 4.40
C GLN A 740 -3.84 -32.32 3.32
N LEU A 741 -3.28 -33.41 2.78
CA LEU A 741 -4.00 -34.28 1.85
C LEU A 741 -5.18 -35.00 2.52
N GLU A 742 -5.04 -35.40 3.77
CA GLU A 742 -6.13 -36.04 4.52
C GLU A 742 -7.20 -35.04 4.99
N GLU A 743 -6.83 -33.80 5.31
CA GLU A 743 -7.76 -32.68 5.50
C GLU A 743 -8.58 -32.39 4.23
N LEU A 744 -7.95 -32.39 3.06
CA LEU A 744 -8.66 -32.22 1.78
C LEU A 744 -9.65 -33.37 1.51
N ARG A 745 -9.25 -34.62 1.79
CA ARG A 745 -10.09 -35.82 1.60
C ARG A 745 -11.25 -35.89 2.61
N SER A 746 -10.99 -35.56 3.88
CA SER A 746 -12.02 -35.49 4.92
C SER A 746 -12.94 -34.27 4.77
N GLY A 747 -12.48 -33.19 4.14
CA GLY A 747 -13.32 -32.07 3.69
C GLY A 747 -14.37 -32.51 2.66
N GLU A 748 -13.98 -33.28 1.64
CA GLU A 748 -14.95 -33.85 0.68
C GLU A 748 -15.92 -34.84 1.35
N ALA A 749 -15.47 -35.61 2.36
CA ALA A 749 -16.32 -36.53 3.11
C ALA A 749 -17.32 -35.82 4.04
N THR A 750 -16.89 -34.78 4.77
CA THR A 750 -17.76 -34.01 5.67
C THR A 750 -18.77 -33.15 4.90
N SER A 751 -18.42 -32.65 3.71
CA SER A 751 -19.37 -32.03 2.79
C SER A 751 -20.52 -32.97 2.41
N ARG A 752 -20.25 -34.27 2.24
CA ARG A 752 -21.29 -35.29 1.94
C ARG A 752 -22.08 -35.74 3.17
N ARG A 753 -21.53 -35.59 4.38
CA ARG A 753 -22.19 -36.02 5.62
C ARG A 753 -23.18 -34.99 6.16
N LYS A 754 -22.97 -33.70 5.88
CA LYS A 754 -23.90 -32.61 6.28
C LYS A 754 -25.20 -32.57 5.47
N THR A 755 -25.29 -33.27 4.33
CA THR A 755 -26.52 -33.41 3.53
C THR A 755 -27.35 -34.66 3.90
N ALA A 756 -26.94 -35.43 4.91
CA ALA A 756 -27.71 -36.55 5.42
C ALA A 756 -28.57 -36.13 6.62
N ARG A 757 -29.83 -35.75 6.35
CA ARG A 757 -30.82 -35.36 7.37
C ARG A 757 -31.13 -36.53 8.31
N PRO A 758 -31.13 -36.35 9.65
CA PRO A 758 -31.65 -37.36 10.56
C PRO A 758 -33.16 -37.53 10.34
N VAL A 759 -33.61 -38.79 10.21
CA VAL A 759 -35.03 -39.10 10.00
C VAL A 759 -35.79 -38.96 11.32
N ALA A 760 -36.69 -37.99 11.38
CA ALA A 760 -37.66 -37.88 12.47
C ALA A 760 -38.84 -38.87 12.23
N PRO A 761 -39.37 -39.54 13.26
CA PRO A 761 -40.58 -40.35 13.15
C PRO A 761 -41.83 -39.54 12.77
N LYS A 762 -42.87 -40.22 12.28
CA LYS A 762 -44.20 -39.65 12.05
C LYS A 762 -44.86 -39.24 13.40
N PRO A 763 -45.75 -38.23 13.40
CA PRO A 763 -46.52 -37.86 14.58
C PRO A 763 -47.77 -38.76 14.75
N GLU A 764 -48.21 -38.93 15.99
CA GLU A 764 -49.54 -39.43 16.34
C GLU A 764 -50.05 -38.74 17.63
N ASN A 765 -51.30 -39.03 18.02
CA ASN A 765 -52.14 -38.14 18.84
C ASN A 765 -51.74 -37.99 20.34
N PRO A 766 -52.24 -36.96 21.05
CA PRO A 766 -51.84 -36.66 22.42
C PRO A 766 -52.67 -37.38 23.49
N GLU A 767 -52.02 -37.81 24.59
CA GLU A 767 -52.61 -37.77 25.94
C GLU A 767 -51.56 -37.95 27.06
N ARG A 768 -51.91 -37.43 28.25
CA ARG A 768 -51.40 -37.76 29.62
C ARG A 768 -49.89 -37.93 29.88
N SER A 769 -49.35 -36.92 30.57
CA SER A 769 -48.91 -36.93 32.00
C SER A 769 -47.98 -38.01 32.59
N PRO A 770 -47.18 -37.69 33.64
CA PRO A 770 -45.79 -38.16 33.74
C PRO A 770 -45.41 -38.93 35.03
N ALA A 771 -44.17 -39.46 35.12
CA ALA A 771 -43.19 -39.19 36.21
C ALA A 771 -41.97 -40.16 36.31
N ALA A 772 -40.82 -39.60 36.72
CA ALA A 772 -39.80 -40.13 37.66
C ALA A 772 -38.83 -41.33 37.38
N HIS A 773 -37.55 -41.08 37.76
CA HIS A 773 -36.52 -41.97 38.36
C HIS A 773 -35.80 -43.11 37.57
N VAL A 774 -34.56 -42.82 37.12
CA VAL A 774 -33.23 -43.32 37.67
C VAL A 774 -33.28 -44.59 38.56
N PRO A 775 -32.43 -45.65 38.40
CA PRO A 775 -30.97 -45.62 38.13
C PRO A 775 -30.35 -46.71 37.17
N GLU A 776 -29.01 -46.70 37.09
CA GLU A 776 -28.01 -47.72 36.62
C GLU A 776 -27.96 -49.01 37.50
N PRO A 777 -27.07 -50.05 37.29
CA PRO A 777 -26.06 -50.31 36.22
C PRO A 777 -25.89 -51.78 35.68
N ALA A 778 -25.07 -51.90 34.60
CA ALA A 778 -24.12 -53.01 34.24
C ALA A 778 -24.54 -54.37 33.56
N PRO A 779 -23.63 -55.05 32.79
CA PRO A 779 -23.84 -56.22 31.87
C PRO A 779 -23.04 -57.51 32.31
N PRO A 780 -22.57 -58.53 31.52
CA PRO A 780 -22.55 -58.84 30.05
C PRO A 780 -22.72 -60.36 29.64
N ALA A 781 -22.11 -60.79 28.50
CA ALA A 781 -21.71 -62.17 28.06
C ALA A 781 -22.78 -63.09 27.37
N GLU A 782 -22.50 -64.08 26.48
CA GLU A 782 -21.31 -64.47 25.64
C GLU A 782 -21.64 -65.54 24.53
N GLN A 783 -20.68 -65.83 23.61
CA GLN A 783 -20.48 -67.08 22.78
C GLN A 783 -21.54 -67.55 21.72
N GLU A 784 -21.28 -68.52 20.81
CA GLU A 784 -20.25 -68.61 19.72
C GLU A 784 -20.56 -69.75 18.67
N GLU A 785 -20.24 -69.56 17.36
CA GLU A 785 -19.85 -70.59 16.32
C GLU A 785 -20.83 -71.77 15.95
N PRO A 786 -20.57 -72.74 15.01
CA PRO A 786 -20.03 -72.61 13.62
C PRO A 786 -20.63 -73.53 12.46
N ILE A 787 -20.52 -73.06 11.20
CA ILE A 787 -19.98 -73.71 9.96
C ILE A 787 -20.64 -74.96 9.23
N MET A 788 -21.11 -74.74 7.97
CA MET A 788 -21.06 -75.57 6.71
C MET A 788 -21.87 -76.90 6.51
N SER A 789 -22.21 -77.42 5.28
CA SER A 789 -22.16 -76.93 3.87
C SER A 789 -22.91 -77.80 2.80
N LYS A 790 -23.22 -77.22 1.60
CA LYS A 790 -23.48 -77.83 0.23
C LYS A 790 -24.78 -78.69 0.06
N THR A 791 -25.36 -79.02 -1.12
CA THR A 791 -24.99 -78.91 -2.58
C THR A 791 -26.19 -78.97 -3.58
N SER A 792 -25.99 -78.55 -4.85
CA SER A 792 -26.55 -79.11 -6.13
C SER A 792 -27.92 -78.70 -6.74
N THR A 793 -27.94 -78.22 -8.00
CA THR A 793 -28.40 -78.99 -9.21
C THR A 793 -28.38 -78.24 -10.58
N ARG A 794 -28.24 -79.02 -11.68
CA ARG A 794 -28.68 -78.83 -13.10
C ARG A 794 -28.11 -77.75 -14.08
N LYS A 795 -27.57 -78.27 -15.21
CA LYS A 795 -27.75 -77.89 -16.66
C LYS A 795 -27.34 -76.48 -17.19
N SER A 796 -27.21 -76.23 -18.51
CA SER A 796 -26.43 -76.93 -19.58
C SER A 796 -26.41 -76.18 -20.94
N LYS A 797 -25.22 -75.81 -21.44
CA LYS A 797 -24.74 -75.87 -22.87
C LYS A 797 -25.49 -75.12 -24.02
N LYS A 798 -24.76 -74.15 -24.63
CA LYS A 798 -24.72 -73.71 -26.06
C LYS A 798 -25.84 -72.84 -26.69
N THR A 799 -25.40 -71.99 -27.65
CA THR A 799 -26.13 -71.35 -28.80
C THR A 799 -27.22 -70.30 -28.46
N ALA A 800 -27.45 -69.21 -29.23
CA ALA A 800 -26.79 -68.64 -30.42
C ALA A 800 -27.06 -67.10 -30.53
N ASP A 801 -26.73 -66.51 -31.69
CA ASP A 801 -27.25 -65.30 -32.39
C ASP A 801 -28.54 -64.59 -31.88
N ALA A 802 -28.84 -63.31 -32.18
CA ALA A 802 -28.15 -62.15 -32.80
C ALA A 802 -29.06 -60.90 -32.56
N SER A 803 -28.93 -59.68 -33.13
CA SER A 803 -28.22 -59.08 -34.26
C SER A 803 -28.17 -57.54 -34.06
N LYS A 804 -27.49 -56.64 -34.78
CA LYS A 804 -26.70 -56.55 -36.05
C LYS A 804 -25.90 -55.22 -35.94
N ALA A 805 -24.77 -54.91 -36.59
CA ALA A 805 -23.78 -55.71 -37.34
C ALA A 805 -22.51 -54.86 -37.68
N SER A 806 -21.45 -55.54 -38.13
CA SER A 806 -20.33 -55.03 -38.97
C SER A 806 -19.28 -54.09 -38.32
N LYS A 807 -17.99 -54.10 -38.71
CA LYS A 807 -17.16 -55.00 -39.59
C LYS A 807 -15.66 -54.66 -39.39
N LYS A 808 -14.76 -55.68 -39.31
CA LYS A 808 -13.35 -55.81 -39.85
C LYS A 808 -12.33 -54.64 -39.66
N LYS A 809 -10.99 -54.76 -39.66
CA LYS A 809 -9.92 -55.80 -39.71
C LYS A 809 -8.65 -55.08 -39.15
N ALA A 810 -7.84 -55.59 -38.21
CA ALA A 810 -6.84 -56.68 -38.27
C ALA A 810 -5.37 -56.26 -38.62
N ALA A 811 -4.40 -56.92 -37.95
CA ALA A 811 -2.93 -56.96 -38.17
C ALA A 811 -2.05 -55.76 -37.70
N LYS A 812 -0.73 -55.89 -37.41
CA LYS A 812 0.14 -56.97 -36.85
C LYS A 812 1.58 -56.40 -36.63
N ALA A 813 2.40 -57.02 -35.76
CA ALA A 813 3.88 -56.90 -35.67
C ALA A 813 4.49 -55.56 -35.15
N LYS A 814 5.74 -55.49 -34.65
CA LYS A 814 6.53 -56.41 -33.77
C LYS A 814 7.80 -55.67 -33.24
N ALA A 815 8.13 -55.88 -31.95
CA ALA A 815 9.48 -55.86 -31.34
C ALA A 815 10.37 -54.57 -31.23
N ASP A 816 11.19 -54.60 -30.18
CA ASP A 816 12.52 -53.98 -29.95
C ASP A 816 12.73 -52.51 -29.48
N LYS A 817 13.92 -52.33 -28.90
CA LYS A 817 14.49 -51.28 -27.99
C LYS A 817 15.98 -51.09 -28.42
N PRO A 818 16.82 -50.17 -27.86
CA PRO A 818 16.59 -49.10 -26.87
C PRO A 818 17.33 -47.75 -27.17
N LYS A 819 17.38 -46.86 -26.15
CA LYS A 819 18.40 -45.81 -25.86
C LYS A 819 18.42 -44.46 -26.63
N ALA A 820 18.13 -43.41 -25.84
CA ALA A 820 19.00 -42.24 -25.53
C ALA A 820 19.12 -41.00 -26.46
N ALA A 821 18.92 -39.83 -25.81
CA ALA A 821 19.72 -38.59 -25.90
C ALA A 821 19.69 -37.65 -27.15
N ALA A 822 18.73 -36.72 -27.09
CA ALA A 822 18.95 -35.25 -27.08
C ALA A 822 19.27 -34.41 -28.37
N LYS A 823 18.74 -33.16 -28.31
CA LYS A 823 19.04 -31.90 -29.06
C LYS A 823 18.33 -31.59 -30.39
N ALA A 824 18.12 -30.27 -30.55
CA ALA A 824 18.04 -29.45 -31.78
C ALA A 824 16.68 -29.21 -32.51
N LYS A 825 16.08 -28.05 -32.16
CA LYS A 825 15.31 -27.08 -32.97
C LYS A 825 15.23 -27.29 -34.50
N THR A 826 14.03 -27.14 -35.09
CA THR A 826 13.63 -26.15 -36.15
C THR A 826 12.17 -26.42 -36.61
N ALA A 827 11.52 -25.63 -37.49
CA ALA A 827 11.15 -24.20 -37.38
C ALA A 827 10.27 -23.75 -38.58
N ALA A 828 8.93 -23.68 -38.40
CA ALA A 828 8.01 -22.98 -39.31
C ALA A 828 6.77 -22.50 -38.50
N LYS A 829 6.27 -21.26 -38.49
CA LYS A 829 6.40 -20.02 -39.32
C LYS A 829 5.42 -19.90 -40.50
N ALA A 830 4.16 -19.57 -40.19
CA ALA A 830 3.30 -18.77 -41.06
C ALA A 830 3.37 -17.27 -40.65
N LYS A 831 3.00 -16.35 -41.53
CA LYS A 831 3.04 -14.89 -41.27
C LYS A 831 2.10 -14.13 -42.25
N ALA A 832 1.92 -12.83 -41.96
CA ALA A 832 1.09 -11.85 -42.68
C ALA A 832 -0.39 -11.82 -42.24
N ASP A 833 -1.11 -10.68 -42.31
CA ASP A 833 -0.74 -9.42 -43.00
C ASP A 833 -1.02 -8.12 -42.21
N LYS A 834 -0.51 -6.98 -42.70
CA LYS A 834 -0.67 -5.62 -42.15
C LYS A 834 -0.24 -4.49 -43.11
N PRO A 835 -1.12 -3.50 -43.40
CA PRO A 835 -0.74 -2.12 -43.74
C PRO A 835 -1.05 -1.16 -42.56
N LYS A 836 -0.13 -0.42 -41.93
CA LYS A 836 0.76 0.68 -42.38
C LYS A 836 0.05 2.01 -42.67
N LYS A 837 0.12 2.94 -41.68
CA LYS A 837 0.07 4.41 -41.91
C LYS A 837 1.36 4.91 -42.59
N PRO A 838 1.31 6.03 -43.33
CA PRO A 838 2.45 6.91 -43.56
C PRO A 838 2.55 8.06 -42.53
N ARG A 839 3.72 8.70 -42.50
CA ARG A 839 4.11 9.98 -41.86
C ARG A 839 4.12 11.08 -42.96
N ALA A 840 4.40 12.37 -42.74
CA ALA A 840 4.20 13.34 -41.64
C ALA A 840 4.95 14.64 -42.02
N SER A 841 4.54 15.82 -41.54
CA SER A 841 5.33 17.05 -41.65
C SER A 841 4.99 18.10 -40.58
N LYS A 842 5.94 19.01 -40.35
CA LYS A 842 5.89 20.30 -39.62
C LYS A 842 6.69 21.31 -40.48
N PRO A 843 6.81 22.59 -40.06
CA PRO A 843 5.77 23.59 -39.86
C PRO A 843 6.05 24.81 -40.77
N ASP A 844 5.24 25.88 -40.71
CA ASP A 844 5.78 27.24 -40.85
C ASP A 844 4.80 28.34 -40.38
N LYS A 845 5.32 29.56 -40.22
CA LYS A 845 4.65 30.84 -39.87
C LYS A 845 5.26 31.92 -40.80
N PRO A 846 4.65 33.12 -41.05
CA PRO A 846 3.66 33.79 -40.20
C PRO A 846 2.52 34.58 -40.91
N LYS A 847 1.69 35.25 -40.08
CA LYS A 847 0.86 36.46 -40.35
C LYS A 847 -0.33 36.40 -41.36
N ALA A 848 -1.50 36.68 -40.77
CA ALA A 848 -2.54 37.64 -41.21
C ALA A 848 -3.60 37.30 -42.30
N ALA A 849 -4.83 37.71 -41.95
CA ALA A 849 -5.93 38.22 -42.79
C ALA A 849 -6.71 37.34 -43.80
N LYS A 850 -7.98 37.11 -43.43
CA LYS A 850 -9.24 37.20 -44.23
C LYS A 850 -9.52 36.31 -45.46
N ALA A 851 -10.77 35.83 -45.44
CA ALA A 851 -11.73 35.63 -46.55
C ALA A 851 -11.68 34.33 -47.39
N LYS A 852 -12.82 34.06 -48.04
CA LYS A 852 -13.19 32.85 -48.79
C LYS A 852 -13.23 33.16 -50.30
N ALA A 853 -12.92 32.19 -51.17
CA ALA A 853 -13.62 31.99 -52.46
C ALA A 853 -13.22 30.65 -53.15
N ASP A 854 -14.05 30.28 -54.13
CA ASP A 854 -14.24 29.06 -54.92
C ASP A 854 -13.09 28.36 -55.71
N LYS A 855 -13.18 27.01 -55.76
CA LYS A 855 -13.37 26.07 -56.93
C LYS A 855 -12.83 26.42 -58.35
N PRO A 856 -12.75 25.45 -59.32
CA PRO A 856 -12.71 23.95 -59.25
C PRO A 856 -11.85 23.19 -60.35
N LYS A 857 -11.92 21.82 -60.35
CA LYS A 857 -11.79 20.83 -61.47
C LYS A 857 -10.42 20.51 -62.15
N LYS A 858 -9.91 19.26 -61.92
CA LYS A 858 -9.80 18.04 -62.82
C LYS A 858 -9.61 18.19 -64.37
N PRO A 859 -9.14 17.17 -65.17
CA PRO A 859 -8.88 15.71 -64.90
C PRO A 859 -7.69 14.97 -65.63
N ARG A 860 -7.48 13.64 -65.35
CA ARG A 860 -7.02 12.51 -66.24
C ARG A 860 -5.61 12.59 -66.95
N ALA A 861 -4.94 11.51 -67.45
CA ALA A 861 -5.02 10.02 -67.35
C ALA A 861 -3.73 9.32 -67.90
N SER A 862 -3.70 7.97 -67.92
CA SER A 862 -2.90 7.05 -68.80
C SER A 862 -1.59 6.39 -68.31
N LYS A 863 -1.23 5.27 -68.98
CA LYS A 863 -0.13 4.27 -68.83
C LYS A 863 0.70 4.22 -70.16
N PRO A 864 1.84 3.48 -70.39
CA PRO A 864 2.23 2.16 -69.82
C PRO A 864 3.77 1.87 -69.61
N LYS A 865 4.14 0.57 -69.65
CA LYS A 865 5.43 -0.18 -69.49
C LYS A 865 6.47 0.06 -70.63
N PRO A 866 7.76 -0.43 -70.64
CA PRO A 866 8.19 -1.84 -70.30
C PRO A 866 9.64 -2.18 -69.77
N ASP A 867 9.75 -3.39 -69.19
CA ASP A 867 10.78 -4.48 -69.27
C ASP A 867 12.34 -4.27 -69.11
N LYS A 868 13.14 -5.34 -69.35
CA LYS A 868 14.43 -5.67 -68.66
C LYS A 868 15.33 -6.72 -69.38
N PRO A 869 16.68 -6.63 -69.33
CA PRO A 869 17.57 -7.81 -69.54
C PRO A 869 18.69 -8.00 -68.45
N ARG A 870 19.85 -8.62 -68.79
CA ARG A 870 20.60 -9.56 -67.91
C ARG A 870 22.15 -9.67 -68.13
N ALA A 871 22.91 -9.48 -67.03
CA ALA A 871 24.19 -10.11 -66.58
C ALA A 871 25.47 -10.28 -67.45
N SER A 872 26.65 -10.05 -66.83
CA SER A 872 27.95 -10.73 -67.08
C SER A 872 28.95 -10.56 -65.90
N LYS A 873 30.10 -11.27 -65.90
CA LYS A 873 31.17 -11.31 -64.85
C LYS A 873 32.54 -11.58 -65.52
N PRO A 874 33.70 -11.13 -64.97
CA PRO A 874 34.59 -11.95 -64.10
C PRO A 874 35.14 -11.09 -62.91
N LYS A 875 36.31 -11.23 -62.24
CA LYS A 875 37.44 -12.20 -62.19
C LYS A 875 37.80 -12.48 -60.70
N ALA A 876 39.10 -12.65 -60.35
CA ALA A 876 39.61 -13.11 -59.05
C ALA A 876 41.13 -12.85 -58.87
N GLU A 877 41.63 -12.77 -57.63
CA GLU A 877 42.88 -13.42 -57.17
C GLU A 877 43.06 -13.37 -55.63
N SER A 878 43.85 -14.30 -55.08
CA SER A 878 44.26 -14.59 -53.67
C SER A 878 45.22 -15.82 -53.74
N PRO A 879 45.95 -16.31 -52.70
CA PRO A 879 45.87 -16.14 -51.22
C PRO A 879 47.30 -15.88 -50.64
N PRO A 880 47.85 -16.45 -49.52
CA PRO A 880 47.35 -17.13 -48.29
C PRO A 880 47.96 -16.48 -46.99
N ILE A 881 48.14 -17.03 -45.76
CA ILE A 881 47.82 -18.30 -45.03
C ILE A 881 47.71 -17.99 -43.50
N SER A 882 47.07 -18.89 -42.71
CA SER A 882 47.30 -19.18 -41.26
C SER A 882 47.04 -18.07 -40.20
N ALA A 883 46.43 -18.27 -39.02
CA ALA A 883 45.91 -19.49 -38.36
C ALA A 883 44.60 -19.23 -37.56
N THR A 884 44.04 -20.31 -37.00
CA THR A 884 42.90 -20.41 -36.05
C THR A 884 42.85 -19.33 -34.94
N ALA A 885 41.69 -18.94 -34.35
CA ALA A 885 40.58 -19.81 -33.93
C ALA A 885 39.23 -19.08 -33.64
N THR A 886 38.17 -19.90 -33.50
CA THR A 886 36.87 -19.66 -32.79
C THR A 886 35.97 -18.46 -33.15
N THR A 887 34.75 -18.77 -33.59
CA THR A 887 33.63 -17.84 -33.81
C THR A 887 32.69 -17.73 -32.60
N GLU A 888 32.30 -16.52 -32.20
CA GLU A 888 31.07 -16.27 -31.42
C GLU A 888 29.86 -15.95 -32.33
N PRO A 889 28.61 -16.21 -31.90
CA PRO A 889 27.41 -15.96 -32.72
C PRO A 889 27.07 -14.47 -32.80
N GLY A 890 26.93 -13.98 -34.04
CA GLY A 890 26.85 -12.56 -34.39
C GLY A 890 25.92 -11.69 -33.54
N THR A 891 26.49 -10.60 -33.03
CA THR A 891 25.76 -9.53 -32.34
C THR A 891 24.83 -8.79 -33.29
N ASP A 892 23.62 -8.49 -32.80
CA ASP A 892 22.61 -7.73 -33.51
C ASP A 892 23.05 -6.25 -33.61
N VAL A 893 23.72 -5.90 -34.70
CA VAL A 893 24.25 -4.54 -34.97
C VAL A 893 23.14 -3.48 -34.91
N ASP A 894 21.91 -3.86 -35.25
CA ASP A 894 20.75 -2.96 -35.22
C ASP A 894 20.16 -2.79 -33.80
N LYS A 895 20.43 -3.72 -32.87
CA LYS A 895 20.30 -3.46 -31.42
C LYS A 895 21.47 -2.63 -30.87
N LEU A 896 22.71 -2.92 -31.24
CA LEU A 896 23.89 -2.19 -30.75
C LEU A 896 23.82 -0.70 -31.12
N THR A 897 23.47 -0.37 -32.36
CA THR A 897 23.30 1.03 -32.81
C THR A 897 22.11 1.74 -32.16
N ARG A 898 21.08 1.00 -31.72
CA ARG A 898 19.99 1.55 -30.88
C ARG A 898 20.43 1.77 -29.43
N ALA A 899 21.16 0.84 -28.82
CA ALA A 899 21.71 0.98 -27.48
C ALA A 899 22.76 2.10 -27.37
N TRP A 900 23.59 2.26 -28.40
CA TRP A 900 24.59 3.34 -28.53
C TRP A 900 23.97 4.74 -28.64
N ARG A 901 22.72 4.83 -29.12
CA ARG A 901 21.91 6.07 -29.17
C ARG A 901 21.06 6.31 -27.91
N SER A 902 20.96 5.35 -26.98
CA SER A 902 20.16 5.49 -25.75
C SER A 902 20.96 5.75 -24.48
N ARG A 903 22.26 5.44 -24.45
CA ARG A 903 23.17 5.87 -23.38
C ARG A 903 23.74 7.26 -23.73
N LEU A 904 23.53 8.23 -22.84
CA LEU A 904 24.33 9.47 -22.80
C LEU A 904 25.68 9.21 -22.14
N ARG A 905 26.67 10.05 -22.45
CA ARG A 905 28.01 10.06 -21.84
C ARG A 905 28.37 11.45 -21.33
N ARG A 906 29.39 11.55 -20.47
CA ARG A 906 30.05 12.82 -20.17
C ARG A 906 30.57 13.44 -21.47
N ASN A 907 30.45 14.76 -21.59
CA ASN A 907 30.74 15.59 -22.77
C ASN A 907 29.84 15.39 -24.01
N ASP A 908 28.86 14.48 -24.01
CA ASP A 908 27.80 14.48 -25.04
C ASP A 908 27.13 15.87 -25.07
N HIS A 909 26.95 16.45 -26.26
CA HIS A 909 26.21 17.69 -26.45
C HIS A 909 24.75 17.36 -26.76
N VAL A 910 23.87 17.72 -25.84
CA VAL A 910 22.45 17.36 -25.85
C VAL A 910 21.55 18.58 -25.94
N ARG A 911 20.30 18.36 -26.33
CA ARG A 911 19.21 19.32 -26.15
C ARG A 911 17.98 18.63 -25.60
N PHE A 912 17.05 19.39 -25.06
CA PHE A 912 15.76 18.86 -24.66
C PHE A 912 14.91 18.42 -25.86
N ARG A 913 14.15 17.34 -25.68
CA ARG A 913 13.14 16.92 -26.66
C ARG A 913 12.00 17.92 -26.69
N SER A 914 11.39 18.14 -27.85
CA SER A 914 10.34 19.14 -28.09
C SER A 914 8.99 18.86 -27.39
N ASN A 915 8.95 17.89 -26.48
CA ASN A 915 7.83 17.54 -25.61
C ASN A 915 8.26 17.37 -24.14
N SER A 916 9.48 17.81 -23.77
CA SER A 916 9.98 17.75 -22.40
C SER A 916 9.24 18.74 -21.51
N ARG A 917 8.37 18.22 -20.64
CA ARG A 917 7.70 19.01 -19.59
C ARG A 917 8.69 19.75 -18.68
N ILE A 918 9.88 19.18 -18.47
CA ILE A 918 10.96 19.79 -17.67
C ILE A 918 11.55 21.04 -18.37
N ALA A 919 11.71 21.01 -19.70
CA ALA A 919 12.20 22.18 -20.44
C ALA A 919 11.18 23.32 -20.39
N ALA A 920 9.90 23.00 -20.59
CA ALA A 920 8.80 23.96 -20.49
C ALA A 920 8.69 24.58 -19.07
N GLY A 921 8.79 23.75 -18.01
CA GLY A 921 8.76 24.23 -16.63
C GLY A 921 9.98 25.06 -16.19
N LEU A 922 11.10 24.94 -16.91
CA LEU A 922 12.31 25.75 -16.69
C LEU A 922 12.45 26.94 -17.66
N GLY A 923 11.48 27.17 -18.55
CA GLY A 923 11.55 28.23 -19.57
C GLY A 923 12.68 28.04 -20.61
N ILE A 924 13.21 26.82 -20.75
CA ILE A 924 14.37 26.52 -21.60
C ILE A 924 13.92 26.22 -23.04
N ASP A 925 14.48 26.95 -24.01
CA ASP A 925 14.28 26.65 -25.43
C ASP A 925 14.79 25.24 -25.82
N ALA A 926 14.00 24.52 -26.63
CA ALA A 926 14.25 23.12 -26.98
C ALA A 926 15.34 22.89 -28.05
N ASN A 927 15.92 23.96 -28.60
CA ASN A 927 17.05 23.92 -29.52
C ASN A 927 18.38 24.32 -28.85
N ARG A 928 18.35 24.95 -27.66
CA ARG A 928 19.56 25.25 -26.88
C ARG A 928 20.34 23.96 -26.59
N LYS A 929 21.60 23.92 -27.01
CA LYS A 929 22.56 22.87 -26.68
C LYS A 929 23.03 23.02 -25.22
N PHE A 930 23.31 21.89 -24.58
CA PHE A 930 23.91 21.77 -23.25
C PHE A 930 24.95 20.65 -23.28
N ARG A 931 26.07 20.82 -22.59
CA ARG A 931 27.07 19.77 -22.41
C ARG A 931 26.68 18.88 -21.23
N VAL A 932 26.77 17.55 -21.36
CA VAL A 932 26.55 16.63 -20.23
C VAL A 932 27.80 16.61 -19.33
N LEU A 933 27.65 17.09 -18.09
CA LEU A 933 28.74 17.15 -17.11
C LEU A 933 29.04 15.79 -16.47
N ARG A 934 27.99 15.01 -16.21
CA ARG A 934 28.01 13.61 -15.74
C ARG A 934 26.67 12.95 -16.00
N VAL A 935 26.64 11.62 -16.02
CA VAL A 935 25.41 10.81 -16.03
C VAL A 935 25.34 10.05 -14.71
N VAL A 936 24.18 10.06 -14.06
CA VAL A 936 23.93 9.37 -12.79
C VAL A 936 22.73 8.44 -12.98
N THR A 937 22.76 7.24 -12.39
CA THR A 937 21.63 6.30 -12.47
C THR A 937 21.04 6.09 -11.08
N HIS A 938 19.74 6.33 -10.95
CA HIS A 938 18.98 6.25 -9.71
C HIS A 938 17.76 5.36 -9.94
N GLU A 939 17.52 4.39 -9.06
CA GLU A 939 16.46 3.37 -9.18
C GLU A 939 16.42 2.64 -10.55
N GLY A 940 17.59 2.47 -11.19
CA GLY A 940 17.73 1.86 -12.52
C GLY A 940 17.38 2.78 -13.70
N GLN A 941 16.97 4.02 -13.45
CA GLN A 941 16.72 5.04 -14.45
C GLN A 941 17.88 6.02 -14.53
N SER A 942 18.38 6.31 -15.74
CA SER A 942 19.52 7.21 -15.93
C SER A 942 19.08 8.68 -16.11
N TYR A 943 19.88 9.58 -15.54
CA TYR A 943 19.73 11.03 -15.55
C TYR A 943 21.06 11.67 -15.98
N ALA A 944 21.03 12.76 -16.73
CA ALA A 944 22.21 13.54 -17.11
C ALA A 944 22.19 14.91 -16.40
N VAL A 945 23.30 15.26 -15.77
CA VAL A 945 23.53 16.60 -15.21
C VAL A 945 24.05 17.49 -16.33
N LEU A 946 23.41 18.64 -16.54
CA LEU A 946 23.67 19.51 -17.68
C LEU A 946 24.45 20.76 -17.29
N ASP A 947 25.35 21.17 -18.17
CA ASP A 947 26.03 22.45 -18.11
C ASP A 947 25.07 23.59 -18.50
N LEU A 948 24.29 24.06 -17.52
CA LEU A 948 23.29 25.14 -17.74
C LEU A 948 23.92 26.54 -17.77
N GLY A 949 25.22 26.69 -17.51
CA GLY A 949 25.89 27.97 -17.27
C GLY A 949 25.71 28.51 -15.85
N LEU A 950 25.49 27.64 -14.86
CA LEU A 950 25.44 27.99 -13.45
C LEU A 950 26.86 28.14 -12.88
N THR A 951 27.06 29.07 -11.94
CA THR A 951 28.35 29.31 -11.26
C THR A 951 28.81 28.15 -10.38
N ARG A 952 27.95 27.16 -10.13
CA ARG A 952 28.24 25.91 -9.41
C ARG A 952 27.68 24.71 -10.20
N PRO A 953 28.50 24.04 -11.03
CA PRO A 953 28.07 22.91 -11.86
C PRO A 953 27.48 21.73 -11.08
N GLU A 954 27.89 21.56 -9.83
CA GLU A 954 27.40 20.54 -8.90
C GLU A 954 25.94 20.73 -8.46
N GLN A 955 25.40 21.96 -8.56
CA GLN A 955 24.00 22.31 -8.27
C GLN A 955 23.08 22.17 -9.50
N ALA A 956 23.61 21.81 -10.67
CA ALA A 956 22.79 21.66 -11.87
C ALA A 956 21.83 20.45 -11.76
N PRO A 957 20.55 20.59 -12.15
CA PRO A 957 19.54 19.54 -11.97
C PRO A 957 19.86 18.30 -12.82
N ALA A 958 19.67 17.13 -12.22
CA ALA A 958 19.79 15.84 -12.91
C ALA A 958 18.53 15.59 -13.77
N ILE A 959 18.67 15.65 -15.08
CA ILE A 959 17.57 15.53 -16.05
C ILE A 959 17.44 14.07 -16.50
N PRO A 960 16.27 13.40 -16.40
CA PRO A 960 16.13 12.02 -16.86
C PRO A 960 16.47 11.90 -18.36
N VAL A 961 17.33 10.94 -18.72
CA VAL A 961 17.91 10.81 -20.08
C VAL A 961 16.83 10.75 -21.18
N GLY A 962 15.65 10.20 -20.88
CA GLY A 962 14.50 10.18 -21.79
C GLY A 962 13.98 11.56 -22.24
N HIS A 963 14.27 12.63 -21.50
CA HIS A 963 13.92 14.01 -21.86
C HIS A 963 14.90 14.67 -22.83
N LEU A 964 16.04 14.02 -23.11
CA LEU A 964 17.17 14.58 -23.84
C LEU A 964 17.43 13.84 -25.16
N ALA A 965 18.04 14.53 -26.10
CA ALA A 965 18.53 13.96 -27.35
C ALA A 965 19.97 14.43 -27.59
N VAL A 966 20.87 13.51 -27.92
CA VAL A 966 22.21 13.82 -28.44
C VAL A 966 22.05 14.62 -29.74
N VAL A 967 22.75 15.74 -29.83
CA VAL A 967 22.89 16.54 -31.04
C VAL A 967 24.26 16.29 -31.67
N GLU A 968 25.27 16.09 -30.82
CA GLU A 968 26.70 16.05 -31.13
C GLU A 968 27.41 15.32 -29.97
N ARG A 969 28.55 14.66 -30.23
CA ARG A 969 29.22 13.73 -29.31
C ARG A 969 30.71 13.67 -29.64
#